data_AF-A0A0M2H5T7-F1
#
_entry.id   AF-A0A0M2H5T7-F1
#
_cell.length_a   1.000
_cell.length_b   1.000
_cell.length_c   1.000
_cell.angle_alpha   90.00
_cell.angle_beta   90.00
_cell.angle_gamma   90.00
#
_symmetry.space_group_name_H-M   'P 1'
#
loop_
_entity.id
_entity.type
_entity.pdbx_description
1 polymer ?
#
loop_
_entity_poly.entity_id
_entity_poly.type
_entity_poly.pdbx_seq_one_letter_code
_entity_poly.pdbx_strand_id
1 'polypeptide(L)'
;MPKVLVSTIKGPTGDVTPAAIAARDAAVIAREQAELAAAGVPAAVAAAVAATVPSMVDAALVGLDVLTVEAASDTYLRISADAGESQIPTGGSLLTYGDNSTVSPHFGAILGGAHSLTGWPGTADANKRIDGVTGSTSFVRSAVRTVPFAPHSFDMVVLRMGFYDQGHVDWPTGRSAQFQRSLRTMLALLSAETRVEETDGAFTYSGAWSSTSADGNWSAGNNKYTSSVGAYVDVQTPAGKDSYILYGGSNNATGATIAVTDHTAGDALLETISTGATLPAGVSGPIAWRVPPTARGHVIRFTRTAGATSLTIDGMLVQAEAPPLIVFIKNPYLNDYTAVPGATSGSNARIDEGNTIAAGVLAAFPHVKVIDTQADSSWVPGTHMVASGTGYTVAGHARIAALIEAATFTPASGIAGITRDDADERYAPISISEGALRWTDDRIGGIIENPSLASLTDQTAQWNAAMALLSARGGELLIPAGVIGIAGVTAHVPGGAKIVGEGFDYSQPNAGWTTPATSSPPRFGSVIRATAAMDRLVQLGVTGGGGSVAPGVPGGSIYGLSLDGRNLANTVVRTAARRNFIDSCQVYWGAVNGVHFAGQNSYMVGKGVVAQNDIGDCVFIDSYFDHKVFDWELREMGPTGAAIRLAGNVNDVMISRIHTWAGANGIGKPAQGLVVLDAGTGNIHNVSITDCILEGVHGPELHLEVKTGGTIRGLKYLGQNTFNYDTDGTFPLVRVVGDSSGVGGNINEVIFSGNSSIGDNTAGNVWTAFLDYSGTFQSTSAWEFGPNVTRYMATHVLGTPPQLPYFSGSNPVLEAATRRYARWEGRVAQNGGGTTFTIPHSLSRAPRTVTVTPGSADAAADFYVTSDATNITVTYAAARPAGVGNVALNWSASI
;
A
#
# COMPACT_ATOMS: atom_id res chain seq x y z
N MET A 1 16.76 11.15 -36.46
CA MET A 1 15.53 10.32 -36.38
C MET A 1 14.42 11.21 -35.84
N PRO A 2 13.34 11.48 -36.60
CA PRO A 2 12.25 12.29 -36.09
C PRO A 2 11.33 11.43 -35.20
N LYS A 3 10.87 12.00 -34.09
CA LYS A 3 9.90 11.38 -33.17
C LYS A 3 8.51 11.40 -33.81
N VAL A 4 7.90 10.24 -33.99
CA VAL A 4 6.48 10.10 -34.39
C VAL A 4 5.63 10.29 -33.14
N LEU A 5 4.68 11.22 -33.21
CA LEU A 5 3.73 11.53 -32.14
C LEU A 5 2.46 10.69 -32.37
N VAL A 6 2.25 9.65 -31.56
CA VAL A 6 1.01 8.84 -31.65
C VAL A 6 -0.08 9.53 -30.83
N SER A 7 -1.07 10.12 -31.50
CA SER A 7 -2.28 10.65 -30.87
C SER A 7 -3.35 9.55 -30.78
N THR A 8 -3.76 9.18 -29.58
CA THR A 8 -4.83 8.19 -29.36
C THR A 8 -6.20 8.81 -29.64
N ILE A 9 -6.89 8.37 -30.69
CA ILE A 9 -8.32 8.69 -30.91
C ILE A 9 -9.15 7.55 -30.33
N LYS A 10 -9.92 7.82 -29.27
CA LYS A 10 -10.80 6.86 -28.61
C LYS A 10 -12.23 7.05 -29.14
N GLY A 11 -12.74 6.08 -29.90
CA GLY A 11 -14.16 5.98 -30.28
C GLY A 11 -14.93 5.04 -29.34
N PRO A 12 -16.28 5.14 -29.27
CA PRO A 12 -17.10 4.34 -28.36
C PRO A 12 -17.14 2.87 -28.77
N THR A 13 -17.05 1.99 -27.78
CA THR A 13 -17.12 0.54 -27.90
C THR A 13 -18.56 0.08 -28.13
N GLY A 14 -18.94 -0.06 -29.39
CA GLY A 14 -20.04 -0.92 -29.83
C GLY A 14 -19.50 -1.91 -30.86
N ASP A 15 -20.15 -3.07 -30.98
CA ASP A 15 -19.71 -4.22 -31.80
C ASP A 15 -19.01 -3.82 -33.11
N VAL A 16 -17.71 -4.10 -33.17
CA VAL A 16 -16.87 -3.69 -34.28
C VAL A 16 -17.11 -4.62 -35.46
N THR A 17 -17.94 -4.18 -36.41
CA THR A 17 -18.11 -4.91 -37.68
C THR A 17 -16.86 -4.77 -38.56
N PRO A 18 -16.57 -5.74 -39.46
CA PRO A 18 -15.46 -5.62 -40.41
C PRO A 18 -15.50 -4.33 -41.26
N ALA A 19 -16.71 -3.80 -41.50
CA ALA A 19 -16.89 -2.52 -42.19
C ALA A 19 -16.41 -1.32 -41.36
N ALA A 20 -16.55 -1.37 -40.03
CA ALA A 20 -16.06 -0.32 -39.12
C ALA A 20 -14.53 -0.30 -39.04
N ILE A 21 -13.88 -1.47 -39.08
CA ILE A 21 -12.40 -1.59 -39.14
C ILE A 21 -11.89 -1.02 -40.46
N ALA A 22 -12.49 -1.41 -41.59
CA ALA A 22 -12.11 -0.91 -42.91
C ALA A 22 -12.28 0.63 -43.02
N ALA A 23 -13.35 1.18 -42.43
CA ALA A 23 -13.58 2.63 -42.40
C ALA A 23 -12.57 3.37 -41.49
N ARG A 24 -12.22 2.79 -40.34
CA ARG A 24 -11.17 3.33 -39.44
C ARG A 24 -9.82 3.36 -40.13
N ASP A 25 -9.42 2.25 -40.75
CA ASP A 25 -8.10 2.13 -41.37
C ASP A 25 -7.98 3.05 -42.60
N ALA A 26 -9.06 3.20 -43.38
CA ALA A 26 -9.12 4.18 -44.46
C ALA A 26 -8.95 5.63 -43.95
N ALA A 27 -9.54 5.97 -42.80
CA ALA A 27 -9.41 7.30 -42.21
C ALA A 27 -7.99 7.58 -41.68
N VAL A 28 -7.33 6.58 -41.09
CA VAL A 28 -5.93 6.68 -40.63
C VAL A 28 -4.98 6.84 -41.83
N ILE A 29 -5.16 6.03 -42.88
CA ILE A 29 -4.37 6.14 -44.12
C ILE A 29 -4.54 7.53 -44.75
N ALA A 30 -5.77 8.04 -44.84
CA ALA A 30 -6.03 9.35 -45.44
C ALA A 30 -5.38 10.50 -44.64
N ARG A 31 -5.40 10.41 -43.30
CA ARG A 31 -4.76 11.39 -42.43
C ARG A 31 -3.23 11.36 -42.57
N GLU A 32 -2.61 10.19 -42.53
CA GLU A 32 -1.15 10.05 -42.68
C GLU A 32 -0.69 10.52 -44.07
N GLN A 33 -1.46 10.23 -45.13
CA GLN A 33 -1.16 10.77 -46.46
C GLN A 33 -1.26 12.30 -46.50
N ALA A 34 -2.22 12.90 -45.80
CA ALA A 34 -2.35 14.36 -45.71
C ALA A 34 -1.20 15.01 -44.92
N GLU A 35 -0.78 14.41 -43.81
CA GLU A 35 0.34 14.89 -43.00
C GLU A 35 1.68 14.76 -43.75
N LEU A 36 1.91 13.64 -44.45
CA LEU A 36 3.10 13.44 -45.28
C LEU A 36 3.12 14.35 -46.51
N ALA A 37 1.97 14.60 -47.13
CA ALA A 37 1.86 15.57 -48.22
C ALA A 37 2.14 17.01 -47.75
N ALA A 38 1.64 17.39 -46.56
CA ALA A 38 1.96 18.68 -45.95
C ALA A 38 3.46 18.82 -45.61
N ALA A 39 4.14 17.71 -45.32
CA ALA A 39 5.59 17.66 -45.13
C ALA A 39 6.41 17.60 -46.44
N GLY A 40 5.77 17.69 -47.60
CA GLY A 40 6.44 17.72 -48.91
C GLY A 40 6.94 16.35 -49.41
N VAL A 41 6.47 15.26 -48.83
CA VAL A 41 6.83 13.90 -49.26
C VAL A 41 6.15 13.60 -50.60
N PRO A 42 6.87 13.11 -51.63
CA PRO A 42 6.27 12.76 -52.91
C PRO A 42 5.12 11.76 -52.74
N ALA A 43 4.00 12.00 -53.43
CA ALA A 43 2.75 11.26 -53.23
C ALA A 43 2.91 9.73 -53.35
N ALA A 44 3.80 9.24 -54.23
CA ALA A 44 4.08 7.82 -54.36
C ALA A 44 4.75 7.20 -53.12
N VAL A 45 5.61 7.97 -52.43
CA VAL A 45 6.28 7.55 -51.19
C VAL A 45 5.32 7.63 -50.01
N ALA A 46 4.51 8.69 -49.94
CA ALA A 46 3.47 8.82 -48.92
C ALA A 46 2.43 7.68 -49.00
N ALA A 47 2.03 7.29 -50.22
CA ALA A 47 1.12 6.17 -50.45
C ALA A 47 1.73 4.83 -50.01
N ALA A 48 3.01 4.60 -50.28
CA ALA A 48 3.71 3.37 -49.88
C ALA A 48 3.89 3.28 -48.35
N VAL A 49 4.22 4.38 -47.69
CA VAL A 49 4.37 4.45 -46.22
C VAL A 49 3.01 4.25 -45.55
N ALA A 50 1.97 4.97 -45.99
CA ALA A 50 0.63 4.85 -45.41
C ALA A 50 0.02 3.44 -45.59
N ALA A 51 0.34 2.74 -46.69
CA ALA A 51 -0.12 1.36 -46.92
C ALA A 51 0.50 0.33 -45.94
N THR A 52 1.63 0.65 -45.31
CA THR A 52 2.27 -0.24 -44.30
C THR A 52 1.74 -0.04 -42.88
N VAL A 53 1.09 1.10 -42.59
CA VAL A 53 0.64 1.47 -41.25
C VAL A 53 -0.39 0.49 -40.65
N PRO A 54 -1.43 0.00 -41.38
CA PRO A 54 -2.40 -0.94 -40.81
C PRO A 54 -1.74 -2.25 -40.33
N SER A 55 -0.75 -2.75 -41.07
CA SER A 55 -0.03 -3.99 -40.72
C SER A 55 0.84 -3.87 -39.46
N MET A 56 1.27 -2.66 -39.10
CA MET A 56 2.04 -2.40 -37.88
C MET A 56 1.12 -2.13 -36.67
N VAL A 57 -0.06 -1.57 -36.91
CA VAL A 57 -1.08 -1.34 -35.87
C VAL A 57 -1.72 -2.67 -35.44
N ASP A 58 -2.00 -3.59 -36.36
CA ASP A 58 -2.55 -4.92 -36.02
C ASP A 58 -1.52 -5.84 -35.36
N ALA A 59 -0.22 -5.73 -35.71
CA ALA A 59 0.84 -6.43 -35.00
C ALA A 59 1.07 -5.91 -33.57
N ALA A 60 0.68 -4.66 -33.28
CA ALA A 60 0.76 -4.06 -31.95
C ALA A 60 -0.53 -4.23 -31.11
N LEU A 61 -1.66 -4.60 -31.73
CA LEU A 61 -2.98 -4.74 -31.07
C LEU A 61 -3.46 -6.19 -30.87
N VAL A 62 -2.74 -7.21 -31.37
CA VAL A 62 -3.02 -8.63 -31.05
C VAL A 62 -2.24 -9.12 -29.80
N GLY A 63 -1.55 -8.21 -29.11
CA GLY A 63 -0.80 -8.47 -27.87
C GLY A 63 -1.48 -8.02 -26.57
N LEU A 64 -2.79 -7.75 -26.56
CA LEU A 64 -3.49 -7.18 -25.40
C LEU A 64 -4.93 -7.73 -25.28
N ASP A 65 -5.01 -9.01 -24.97
CA ASP A 65 -6.06 -9.58 -24.11
C ASP A 65 -5.42 -10.69 -23.26
N VAL A 66 -4.52 -10.27 -22.39
CA VAL A 66 -4.09 -11.06 -21.24
C VAL A 66 -4.71 -10.40 -20.03
N LEU A 67 -5.64 -11.12 -19.40
CA LEU A 67 -6.09 -10.88 -18.04
C LEU A 67 -4.83 -10.83 -17.15
N THR A 68 -4.32 -9.63 -16.92
CA THR A 68 -3.15 -9.42 -16.07
C THR A 68 -3.67 -9.38 -14.65
N VAL A 69 -3.76 -10.56 -14.03
CA VAL A 69 -3.79 -10.66 -12.57
C VAL A 69 -2.35 -10.47 -12.13
N GLU A 70 -2.01 -9.26 -11.69
CA GLU A 70 -0.80 -9.06 -10.89
C GLU A 70 -0.96 -9.90 -9.61
N ALA A 71 -0.28 -11.04 -9.57
CA ALA A 71 -0.10 -11.82 -8.36
C ALA A 71 0.84 -11.02 -7.44
N ALA A 72 0.27 -10.33 -6.47
CA ALA A 72 1.02 -9.93 -5.30
C ALA A 72 1.42 -11.20 -4.52
N SER A 73 2.72 -11.38 -4.32
CA SER A 73 3.42 -12.47 -3.58
C SER A 73 3.82 -13.74 -4.35
N ASP A 74 5.14 -13.90 -4.48
CA ASP A 74 5.89 -15.04 -4.99
C ASP A 74 5.73 -16.31 -4.12
N THR A 75 4.59 -17.03 -4.17
CA THR A 75 4.41 -18.12 -3.17
C THR A 75 3.90 -19.50 -3.61
N TYR A 76 3.52 -19.75 -4.87
CA TYR A 76 2.99 -21.08 -5.22
C TYR A 76 3.44 -21.61 -6.59
N LEU A 77 4.07 -22.79 -6.59
CA LEU A 77 4.35 -23.57 -7.80
C LEU A 77 3.24 -24.63 -8.00
N ARG A 78 2.48 -24.52 -9.09
CA ARG A 78 1.50 -25.54 -9.50
C ARG A 78 2.14 -26.50 -10.51
N ILE A 79 2.37 -27.75 -10.11
CA ILE A 79 2.80 -28.82 -11.04
C ILE A 79 1.54 -29.63 -11.44
N SER A 80 1.01 -29.38 -12.63
CA SER A 80 0.00 -30.24 -13.28
C SER A 80 0.68 -31.02 -14.41
N ALA A 81 0.45 -32.34 -14.44
CA ALA A 81 0.78 -33.19 -15.58
C ALA A 81 -0.51 -33.51 -16.35
N ASP A 82 -1.10 -32.51 -17.02
CA ASP A 82 -2.19 -32.74 -17.96
C ASP A 82 -1.65 -32.66 -19.40
N ALA A 83 -1.54 -33.82 -20.04
CA ALA A 83 -1.25 -33.93 -21.47
C ALA A 83 -2.56 -34.05 -22.26
N GLY A 84 -2.94 -32.95 -22.91
CA GLY A 84 -3.82 -32.92 -24.08
C GLY A 84 -5.34 -32.84 -23.84
N GLU A 85 -5.93 -31.70 -24.15
CA GLU A 85 -6.87 -31.50 -25.27
C GLU A 85 -7.52 -30.11 -25.17
N SER A 86 -7.17 -29.21 -26.10
CA SER A 86 -8.06 -28.14 -26.53
C SER A 86 -7.79 -27.95 -28.02
N GLN A 87 -8.72 -28.45 -28.84
CA GLN A 87 -8.80 -28.07 -30.23
C GLN A 87 -9.26 -26.60 -30.29
N ILE A 88 -8.37 -25.71 -30.73
CA ILE A 88 -8.70 -24.39 -31.27
C ILE A 88 -8.18 -24.36 -32.72
N PRO A 89 -8.92 -23.76 -33.68
CA PRO A 89 -8.68 -23.96 -35.11
C PRO A 89 -7.30 -23.48 -35.58
N THR A 90 -6.77 -24.22 -36.54
CA THR A 90 -5.53 -23.97 -37.30
C THR A 90 -5.26 -22.50 -37.61
N GLY A 91 -4.16 -21.96 -37.06
CA GLY A 91 -3.60 -20.67 -37.47
C GLY A 91 -2.64 -20.05 -36.46
N GLY A 92 -1.45 -20.63 -36.27
CA GLY A 92 -0.41 -20.02 -35.44
C GLY A 92 0.87 -20.84 -35.43
N SER A 93 1.88 -20.38 -36.17
CA SER A 93 3.20 -21.00 -36.28
C SER A 93 4.00 -20.80 -34.98
N LEU A 94 4.49 -21.89 -34.38
CA LEU A 94 5.37 -21.85 -33.22
C LEU A 94 6.80 -21.47 -33.67
N LEU A 95 7.24 -20.27 -33.30
CA LEU A 95 8.60 -19.77 -33.51
C LEU A 95 9.59 -20.55 -32.61
N THR A 96 10.53 -21.25 -33.25
CA THR A 96 11.68 -21.90 -32.62
C THR A 96 12.85 -20.90 -32.58
N TYR A 97 13.48 -20.71 -31.42
CA TYR A 97 14.78 -20.01 -31.35
C TYR A 97 15.83 -20.96 -30.78
N GLY A 98 16.95 -21.06 -31.50
CA GLY A 98 18.08 -21.94 -31.21
C GLY A 98 19.20 -21.27 -30.40
N ASP A 99 19.84 -22.10 -29.61
CA ASP A 99 21.22 -22.13 -29.07
C ASP A 99 22.01 -20.86 -28.68
N ASN A 100 22.63 -21.02 -27.50
CA ASN A 100 23.93 -20.53 -27.02
C ASN A 100 24.20 -19.02 -26.97
N SER A 101 23.95 -18.40 -25.81
CA SER A 101 24.98 -17.61 -25.11
C SER A 101 24.58 -17.28 -23.66
N THR A 102 25.61 -17.17 -22.84
CA THR A 102 25.68 -16.88 -21.40
C THR A 102 24.89 -15.64 -20.94
N VAL A 103 23.94 -15.81 -20.00
CA VAL A 103 23.41 -14.75 -19.13
C VAL A 103 23.14 -15.30 -17.71
N SER A 104 23.42 -14.47 -16.70
CA SER A 104 23.43 -14.66 -15.24
C SER A 104 22.12 -15.19 -14.61
N PRO A 105 22.16 -15.74 -13.36
CA PRO A 105 21.12 -16.60 -12.82
C PRO A 105 20.17 -15.85 -11.89
N HIS A 106 18.97 -15.50 -12.37
CA HIS A 106 17.76 -15.36 -11.56
C HIS A 106 16.57 -15.65 -12.50
N PHE A 107 15.53 -16.28 -11.98
CA PHE A 107 14.28 -16.73 -12.63
C PHE A 107 14.15 -18.23 -12.93
N GLY A 108 13.01 -18.77 -12.45
CA GLY A 108 12.74 -20.17 -12.18
C GLY A 108 12.57 -21.06 -13.42
N ALA A 109 13.03 -22.30 -13.27
CA ALA A 109 12.86 -23.34 -14.27
C ALA A 109 11.40 -23.82 -14.32
N ILE A 110 10.72 -23.51 -15.42
CA ILE A 110 9.51 -24.20 -15.86
C ILE A 110 9.95 -25.58 -16.38
N LEU A 111 9.72 -26.64 -15.61
CA LEU A 111 10.03 -28.01 -16.00
C LEU A 111 8.80 -28.69 -16.62
N GLY A 112 8.58 -28.42 -17.91
CA GLY A 112 7.63 -29.12 -18.75
C GLY A 112 8.23 -29.34 -20.14
N GLY A 113 8.89 -30.48 -20.36
CA GLY A 113 9.38 -30.87 -21.68
C GLY A 113 10.42 -31.98 -21.65
N ALA A 114 10.01 -33.22 -21.89
CA ALA A 114 10.93 -34.29 -22.28
C ALA A 114 11.01 -34.32 -23.82
N HIS A 115 12.15 -33.91 -24.38
CA HIS A 115 12.48 -34.11 -25.78
C HIS A 115 12.78 -35.60 -26.04
N SER A 116 12.22 -36.14 -27.13
CA SER A 116 12.53 -37.46 -27.66
C SER A 116 13.81 -37.40 -28.51
N LEU A 117 14.72 -38.34 -28.27
CA LEU A 117 15.85 -38.64 -29.16
C LEU A 117 15.33 -39.43 -30.37
N THR A 118 15.56 -38.90 -31.56
CA THR A 118 15.19 -39.48 -32.87
C THR A 118 16.15 -40.58 -33.30
N GLY A 119 15.61 -41.63 -33.92
CA GLY A 119 16.42 -42.58 -34.68
C GLY A 119 15.78 -43.94 -35.00
N TRP A 120 14.63 -44.00 -35.70
CA TRP A 120 14.35 -45.02 -36.74
C TRP A 120 12.98 -44.77 -37.43
N PRO A 121 12.87 -44.94 -38.77
CA PRO A 121 11.66 -44.57 -39.50
C PRO A 121 10.69 -45.75 -39.66
N GLY A 122 9.39 -45.45 -39.53
CA GLY A 122 8.31 -46.25 -40.09
C GLY A 122 7.51 -47.07 -39.08
N THR A 123 6.43 -46.48 -38.55
CA THR A 123 5.02 -46.88 -38.74
C THR A 123 4.15 -45.92 -37.92
N ALA A 124 3.04 -45.48 -38.52
CA ALA A 124 2.03 -44.63 -37.89
C ALA A 124 1.43 -45.29 -36.64
N ASP A 125 0.94 -44.46 -35.72
CA ASP A 125 0.37 -44.74 -34.39
C ASP A 125 1.35 -45.09 -33.25
N ALA A 126 1.86 -44.05 -32.60
CA ALA A 126 2.50 -44.17 -31.29
C ALA A 126 2.33 -42.89 -30.43
N ASN A 127 1.11 -42.63 -29.96
CA ASN A 127 0.92 -41.81 -28.76
C ASN A 127 1.43 -42.63 -27.56
N LYS A 128 2.72 -42.54 -27.25
CA LYS A 128 3.30 -43.19 -26.06
C LYS A 128 2.96 -42.36 -24.82
N ARG A 129 2.04 -42.89 -24.02
CA ARG A 129 1.41 -42.26 -22.83
C ARG A 129 2.16 -42.62 -21.53
N ILE A 130 2.18 -41.70 -20.56
CA ILE A 130 2.93 -41.81 -19.30
C ILE A 130 2.00 -42.30 -18.17
N ASP A 131 2.23 -43.52 -17.67
CA ASP A 131 1.59 -44.11 -16.47
C ASP A 131 2.03 -43.35 -15.19
N GLY A 132 1.18 -43.19 -14.17
CA GLY A 132 1.50 -42.50 -12.90
C GLY A 132 2.72 -43.05 -12.14
N VAL A 133 3.02 -44.34 -12.31
CA VAL A 133 4.28 -44.94 -11.82
C VAL A 133 5.49 -44.47 -12.64
N THR A 134 5.30 -44.30 -13.94
CA THR A 134 6.32 -43.78 -14.87
C THR A 134 6.52 -42.27 -14.71
N GLY A 135 5.45 -41.52 -14.40
CA GLY A 135 5.49 -40.08 -14.15
C GLY A 135 6.20 -39.73 -12.85
N SER A 136 5.90 -40.42 -11.75
CA SER A 136 6.60 -40.24 -10.47
C SER A 136 8.09 -40.60 -10.57
N THR A 137 8.43 -41.68 -11.28
CA THR A 137 9.84 -42.04 -11.52
C THR A 137 10.54 -41.05 -12.44
N SER A 138 9.85 -40.50 -13.44
CA SER A 138 10.40 -39.44 -14.32
C SER A 138 10.62 -38.13 -13.56
N PHE A 139 9.69 -37.74 -12.68
CA PHE A 139 9.87 -36.58 -11.79
C PHE A 139 11.09 -36.76 -10.88
N VAL A 140 11.17 -37.91 -10.20
CA VAL A 140 12.32 -38.24 -9.35
C VAL A 140 13.62 -38.17 -10.16
N ARG A 141 13.67 -38.73 -11.37
CA ARG A 141 14.84 -38.62 -12.25
C ARG A 141 15.19 -37.17 -12.60
N SER A 142 14.20 -36.33 -12.92
CA SER A 142 14.41 -34.93 -13.30
C SER A 142 14.91 -34.10 -12.12
N ALA A 143 14.24 -34.21 -10.97
CA ALA A 143 14.55 -33.44 -9.77
C ALA A 143 15.90 -33.86 -9.14
N VAL A 144 16.30 -35.12 -9.31
CA VAL A 144 17.60 -35.64 -8.85
C VAL A 144 18.75 -35.24 -9.79
N ARG A 145 18.47 -34.75 -11.02
CA ARG A 145 19.49 -34.35 -12.01
C ARG A 145 19.92 -32.87 -11.93
N THR A 146 19.15 -31.98 -11.34
CA THR A 146 19.50 -30.55 -11.28
C THR A 146 20.60 -30.32 -10.25
N VAL A 147 21.82 -30.01 -10.72
CA VAL A 147 22.98 -29.63 -9.92
C VAL A 147 23.37 -28.17 -10.27
N PRO A 148 23.60 -27.29 -9.29
CA PRO A 148 23.58 -27.54 -7.84
C PRO A 148 22.16 -27.75 -7.28
N PHE A 149 22.03 -28.67 -6.31
CA PHE A 149 20.80 -28.83 -5.53
C PHE A 149 20.59 -27.53 -4.74
N ALA A 150 19.67 -26.68 -5.21
CA ALA A 150 19.23 -25.52 -4.47
C ALA A 150 18.06 -25.96 -3.57
N PRO A 151 18.13 -25.77 -2.23
CA PRO A 151 16.98 -26.01 -1.37
C PRO A 151 15.77 -25.26 -1.92
N HIS A 152 14.64 -25.94 -1.95
CA HIS A 152 13.39 -25.35 -2.44
C HIS A 152 13.01 -24.16 -1.56
N SER A 153 12.85 -22.98 -2.17
CA SER A 153 12.39 -21.75 -1.49
C SER A 153 10.87 -21.61 -1.50
N PHE A 154 10.14 -22.72 -1.66
CA PHE A 154 8.68 -22.70 -1.71
C PHE A 154 8.13 -22.82 -0.30
N ASP A 155 7.13 -22.00 0.06
CA ASP A 155 6.42 -22.20 1.33
C ASP A 155 5.48 -23.41 1.25
N MET A 156 4.96 -23.72 0.05
CA MET A 156 4.03 -24.83 -0.17
C MET A 156 4.21 -25.53 -1.53
N VAL A 157 4.03 -26.86 -1.54
CA VAL A 157 4.01 -27.70 -2.75
C VAL A 157 2.70 -28.49 -2.80
N VAL A 158 1.95 -28.38 -3.89
CA VAL A 158 0.71 -29.17 -4.09
C VAL A 158 0.99 -30.34 -5.01
N LEU A 159 0.79 -31.55 -4.50
CA LEU A 159 0.93 -32.81 -5.23
C LEU A 159 -0.44 -33.44 -5.44
N ARG A 160 -0.73 -33.84 -6.68
CA ARG A 160 -1.97 -34.56 -7.02
C ARG A 160 -1.64 -35.97 -7.47
N MET A 161 -2.38 -36.95 -6.95
CA MET A 161 -2.40 -38.29 -7.53
C MET A 161 -3.27 -38.30 -8.78
N GLY A 162 -2.66 -38.49 -9.95
CA GLY A 162 -3.37 -38.83 -11.18
C GLY A 162 -3.24 -40.32 -11.49
N PHE A 163 -4.33 -41.06 -11.49
CA PHE A 163 -4.39 -42.37 -12.15
C PHE A 163 -4.93 -42.15 -13.56
N TYR A 164 -4.02 -42.04 -14.53
CA TYR A 164 -4.39 -41.92 -15.93
C TYR A 164 -4.36 -43.30 -16.60
N ASP A 165 -5.50 -43.69 -17.18
CA ASP A 165 -5.68 -44.56 -18.35
C ASP A 165 -6.16 -46.05 -18.22
N GLN A 166 -7.32 -46.22 -18.84
CA GLN A 166 -8.10 -47.28 -19.52
C GLN A 166 -7.51 -48.68 -19.85
N GLY A 167 -6.44 -49.17 -19.22
CA GLY A 167 -5.95 -50.53 -19.57
C GLY A 167 -5.08 -51.26 -18.55
N HIS A 168 -4.78 -50.60 -17.42
CA HIS A 168 -3.86 -51.14 -16.40
C HIS A 168 -4.46 -51.13 -14.99
N VAL A 169 -5.79 -51.29 -14.89
CA VAL A 169 -6.48 -51.44 -13.60
C VAL A 169 -6.10 -52.76 -12.91
N ASP A 170 -5.59 -53.73 -13.68
CA ASP A 170 -4.83 -54.84 -13.13
C ASP A 170 -3.43 -54.36 -12.77
N TRP A 171 -3.24 -53.89 -11.54
CA TRP A 171 -1.92 -53.84 -10.91
C TRP A 171 -1.40 -55.27 -10.79
N PRO A 172 -0.44 -55.75 -11.61
CA PRO A 172 0.24 -57.00 -11.29
C PRO A 172 0.88 -56.86 -9.91
N THR A 173 0.81 -57.94 -9.13
CA THR A 173 1.44 -58.09 -7.83
C THR A 173 2.89 -57.57 -7.87
N GLY A 174 3.12 -56.37 -7.35
CA GLY A 174 4.43 -55.70 -7.38
C GLY A 174 4.40 -54.18 -7.61
N ARG A 175 3.39 -53.62 -8.30
CA ARG A 175 3.33 -52.16 -8.57
C ARG A 175 3.02 -51.30 -7.33
N SER A 176 2.30 -51.84 -6.35
CA SER A 176 2.00 -51.18 -5.07
C SER A 176 3.25 -50.78 -4.30
N ALA A 177 4.17 -51.73 -4.18
CA ALA A 177 5.43 -51.50 -3.49
C ALA A 177 6.34 -50.52 -4.25
N GLN A 178 6.25 -50.48 -5.59
CA GLN A 178 6.93 -49.46 -6.39
C GLN A 178 6.33 -48.07 -6.17
N PHE A 179 5.01 -47.92 -6.24
CA PHE A 179 4.34 -46.65 -5.97
C PHE A 179 4.69 -46.10 -4.57
N GLN A 180 4.66 -46.97 -3.55
CA GLN A 180 5.07 -46.62 -2.19
C GLN A 180 6.48 -46.02 -2.13
N ARG A 181 7.43 -46.64 -2.83
CA ARG A 181 8.84 -46.22 -2.86
C ARG A 181 9.07 -44.96 -3.67
N SER A 182 8.43 -44.81 -4.83
CA SER A 182 8.51 -43.59 -5.64
C SER A 182 7.92 -42.40 -4.89
N LEU A 183 6.76 -42.56 -4.27
CA LEU A 183 6.14 -41.51 -3.46
C LEU A 183 7.02 -41.11 -2.28
N ARG A 184 7.59 -42.10 -1.56
CA ARG A 184 8.52 -41.82 -0.45
C ARG A 184 9.75 -41.06 -0.92
N THR A 185 10.32 -41.44 -2.05
CA THR A 185 11.52 -40.80 -2.61
C THR A 185 11.23 -39.36 -3.03
N MET A 186 10.08 -39.13 -3.69
CA MET A 186 9.63 -37.81 -4.07
C MET A 186 9.43 -36.89 -2.84
N LEU A 187 8.75 -37.39 -1.80
CA LEU A 187 8.53 -36.62 -0.58
C LEU A 187 9.84 -36.35 0.16
N ALA A 188 10.75 -37.33 0.26
CA ALA A 188 12.06 -37.13 0.85
C ALA A 188 12.87 -36.05 0.13
N LEU A 189 12.76 -35.97 -1.20
CA LEU A 189 13.42 -34.96 -2.01
C LEU A 189 12.84 -33.56 -1.78
N LEU A 190 11.51 -33.42 -1.82
CA LEU A 190 10.81 -32.15 -1.60
C LEU A 190 11.00 -31.61 -0.17
N SER A 191 11.35 -32.49 0.77
CA SER A 191 11.52 -32.17 2.19
C SER A 191 12.98 -31.99 2.60
N ALA A 192 13.91 -32.17 1.66
CA ALA A 192 15.34 -32.08 1.93
C ALA A 192 15.82 -30.62 1.96
N GLU A 193 16.56 -30.23 2.99
CA GLU A 193 17.31 -28.96 3.01
C GLU A 193 18.60 -29.06 2.19
N THR A 194 19.22 -30.23 2.20
CA THR A 194 20.51 -30.45 1.57
C THR A 194 20.57 -31.87 1.03
N ARG A 195 21.33 -32.00 -0.05
CA ARG A 195 21.71 -33.26 -0.62
C ARG A 195 23.21 -33.42 -0.43
N VAL A 196 23.61 -34.50 0.23
CA VAL A 196 25.00 -34.89 0.43
C VAL A 196 25.36 -35.90 -0.65
N GLU A 197 26.29 -35.51 -1.50
CA GLU A 197 26.80 -36.35 -2.57
C GLU A 197 27.97 -37.20 -2.09
N GLU A 198 28.36 -38.18 -2.89
CA GLU A 198 29.51 -39.04 -2.61
C GLU A 198 30.80 -38.24 -2.31
N THR A 199 30.99 -37.14 -3.05
CA THR A 199 32.19 -36.30 -2.97
C THR A 199 32.34 -35.53 -1.67
N ASP A 200 31.29 -35.48 -0.84
CA ASP A 200 31.24 -34.65 0.36
C ASP A 200 31.87 -35.36 1.58
N GLY A 201 32.50 -36.52 1.38
CA GLY A 201 33.24 -37.26 2.42
C GLY A 201 32.38 -38.06 3.39
N ALA A 202 31.05 -38.05 3.23
CA ALA A 202 30.12 -38.84 4.05
C ALA A 202 30.07 -40.33 3.68
N PHE A 203 30.67 -40.72 2.55
CA PHE A 203 30.59 -42.08 1.99
C PHE A 203 31.97 -42.74 1.96
N THR A 204 32.11 -43.91 2.58
CA THR A 204 33.32 -44.73 2.56
C THR A 204 33.04 -46.09 1.93
N TYR A 205 33.68 -46.39 0.81
CA TYR A 205 33.43 -47.61 0.04
C TYR A 205 34.49 -48.68 0.29
N SER A 206 34.06 -49.94 0.35
CA SER A 206 34.95 -51.10 0.50
C SER A 206 34.55 -52.24 -0.43
N GLY A 207 35.56 -52.94 -0.94
CA GLY A 207 35.42 -53.92 -2.03
C GLY A 207 35.50 -53.26 -3.42
N ALA A 208 35.14 -54.03 -4.46
CA ALA A 208 35.20 -53.55 -5.83
C ALA A 208 33.97 -52.70 -6.18
N TRP A 209 34.14 -51.38 -6.18
CA TRP A 209 33.16 -50.40 -6.64
C TRP A 209 33.62 -49.78 -7.95
N SER A 210 32.69 -49.66 -8.89
CA SER A 210 32.90 -48.96 -10.16
C SER A 210 32.14 -47.65 -10.13
N SER A 211 32.73 -46.58 -10.66
CA SER A 211 32.01 -45.36 -10.99
C SER A 211 31.49 -45.45 -12.42
N THR A 212 30.25 -45.05 -12.62
CA THR A 212 29.71 -44.78 -13.97
C THR A 212 29.47 -43.29 -14.09
N SER A 213 30.04 -42.68 -15.14
CA SER A 213 29.62 -41.35 -15.56
C SER A 213 28.17 -41.43 -16.04
N ALA A 214 27.27 -40.82 -15.27
CA ALA A 214 25.85 -40.57 -15.56
C ALA A 214 25.25 -41.40 -16.72
N ASP A 215 24.92 -42.67 -16.46
CA ASP A 215 23.78 -43.25 -17.16
C ASP A 215 22.59 -42.32 -16.86
N GLY A 216 21.90 -41.83 -17.90
CA GLY A 216 20.86 -40.81 -17.82
C GLY A 216 19.63 -41.14 -16.96
N ASN A 217 19.71 -42.12 -16.08
CA ASN A 217 18.63 -42.52 -15.18
C ASN A 217 18.90 -42.20 -13.71
N TRP A 218 20.10 -41.71 -13.37
CA TRP A 218 20.50 -41.36 -12.01
C TRP A 218 20.85 -39.87 -11.92
N SER A 219 21.14 -39.39 -10.71
CA SER A 219 21.55 -37.99 -10.52
C SER A 219 22.68 -37.58 -11.44
N ALA A 220 22.83 -36.27 -11.67
CA ALA A 220 23.97 -35.73 -12.40
C ALA A 220 25.31 -35.90 -11.64
N GLY A 221 25.30 -36.51 -10.44
CA GLY A 221 26.49 -36.91 -9.69
C GLY A 221 27.16 -38.18 -10.22
N ASN A 222 28.39 -38.41 -9.79
CA ASN A 222 29.07 -39.69 -10.00
C ASN A 222 28.38 -40.75 -9.13
N ASN A 223 27.63 -41.65 -9.75
CA ASN A 223 27.04 -42.78 -9.04
C ASN A 223 28.06 -43.91 -8.95
N LYS A 224 28.14 -44.54 -7.78
CA LYS A 224 28.94 -45.76 -7.58
C LYS A 224 28.06 -46.97 -7.51
N TYR A 225 28.51 -48.04 -8.16
CA TYR A 225 27.85 -49.33 -8.12
C TYR A 225 28.83 -50.48 -7.90
N THR A 226 28.32 -51.57 -7.35
CA THR A 226 29.08 -52.81 -7.18
C THR A 226 28.23 -54.03 -7.52
N SER A 227 28.81 -54.96 -8.28
CA SER A 227 28.28 -56.31 -8.51
C SER A 227 28.94 -57.36 -7.62
N SER A 228 29.89 -56.98 -6.76
CA SER A 228 30.62 -57.90 -5.90
C SER A 228 29.83 -58.22 -4.64
N VAL A 229 29.64 -59.51 -4.34
CA VAL A 229 29.08 -59.93 -3.04
C VAL A 229 30.10 -59.61 -1.96
N GLY A 230 29.65 -59.04 -0.84
CA GLY A 230 30.47 -58.60 0.28
C GLY A 230 31.00 -57.17 0.16
N ALA A 231 30.86 -56.51 -0.99
CA ALA A 231 31.16 -55.09 -1.11
C ALA A 231 30.13 -54.26 -0.33
N TYR A 232 30.60 -53.19 0.30
CA TYR A 232 29.77 -52.31 1.13
C TYR A 232 30.13 -50.84 0.99
N VAL A 233 29.18 -49.98 1.35
CA VAL A 233 29.40 -48.55 1.60
C VAL A 233 28.98 -48.23 3.03
N ASP A 234 29.80 -47.44 3.71
CA ASP A 234 29.51 -46.83 4.99
C ASP A 234 29.08 -45.38 4.75
N VAL A 235 27.90 -45.01 5.24
CA VAL A 235 27.30 -43.68 5.08
C VAL A 235 27.19 -43.02 6.45
N GLN A 236 27.96 -41.95 6.68
CA GLN A 236 27.88 -41.15 7.89
C GLN A 236 26.62 -40.28 7.85
N THR A 237 25.66 -40.57 8.71
CA THR A 237 24.42 -39.78 8.80
C THR A 237 24.59 -38.57 9.72
N PRO A 238 23.86 -37.46 9.51
CA PRO A 238 23.91 -36.30 10.39
C PRO A 238 23.25 -36.59 11.73
N ALA A 239 23.87 -36.11 12.82
CA ALA A 239 23.30 -36.22 14.16
C ALA A 239 22.01 -35.38 14.28
N GLY A 240 20.99 -35.91 14.94
CA GLY A 240 19.75 -35.20 15.25
C GLY A 240 18.79 -34.96 14.07
N LYS A 241 19.22 -35.09 12.81
CA LYS A 241 18.39 -34.84 11.62
C LYS A 241 17.82 -36.12 11.00
N ASP A 242 16.60 -36.03 10.49
CA ASP A 242 16.07 -37.08 9.61
C ASP A 242 16.84 -37.08 8.28
N SER A 243 17.17 -38.26 7.78
CA SER A 243 17.89 -38.41 6.52
C SER A 243 17.42 -39.65 5.76
N TYR A 244 17.55 -39.58 4.43
CA TYR A 244 17.18 -40.65 3.52
C TYR A 244 18.36 -40.97 2.60
N ILE A 245 18.75 -42.23 2.54
CA ILE A 245 19.83 -42.71 1.67
C ILE A 245 19.21 -43.17 0.35
N LEU A 246 19.68 -42.59 -0.76
CA LEU A 246 19.25 -42.93 -2.10
C LEU A 246 20.09 -44.08 -2.63
N TYR A 247 19.41 -45.17 -2.98
CA TYR A 247 20.04 -46.37 -3.53
C TYR A 247 19.19 -46.92 -4.68
N GLY A 248 19.74 -47.88 -5.42
CA GLY A 248 18.90 -48.85 -6.12
C GLY A 248 19.69 -49.95 -6.78
N GLY A 249 19.07 -50.63 -7.75
CA GLY A 249 19.67 -51.78 -8.42
C GLY A 249 19.23 -51.90 -9.87
N SER A 250 19.90 -52.76 -10.63
CA SER A 250 19.52 -53.02 -12.02
C SER A 250 18.25 -53.87 -12.11
N ASN A 251 17.52 -53.71 -13.20
CA ASN A 251 16.14 -54.13 -13.45
C ASN A 251 15.94 -55.63 -13.77
N ASN A 252 16.83 -56.52 -13.30
CA ASN A 252 16.69 -57.96 -13.54
C ASN A 252 15.96 -58.63 -12.36
N ALA A 253 15.12 -59.62 -12.65
CA ALA A 253 14.25 -60.32 -11.71
C ALA A 253 14.94 -60.96 -10.48
N THR A 254 16.28 -61.04 -10.48
CA THR A 254 17.14 -61.57 -9.41
C THR A 254 17.95 -60.47 -8.71
N GLY A 255 17.33 -59.32 -8.46
CA GLY A 255 18.00 -58.15 -7.91
C GLY A 255 18.83 -58.40 -6.63
N ALA A 256 19.81 -57.53 -6.39
CA ALA A 256 20.68 -57.53 -5.22
C ALA A 256 19.90 -57.58 -3.91
N THR A 257 20.38 -58.42 -2.99
CA THR A 257 20.02 -58.39 -1.58
C THR A 257 21.04 -57.55 -0.83
N ILE A 258 20.56 -56.61 -0.03
CA ILE A 258 21.37 -55.64 0.69
C ILE A 258 21.07 -55.80 2.18
N ALA A 259 22.09 -56.06 2.98
CA ALA A 259 21.99 -55.93 4.44
C ALA A 259 22.35 -54.50 4.83
N VAL A 260 21.44 -53.82 5.51
CA VAL A 260 21.66 -52.50 6.08
C VAL A 260 21.95 -52.67 7.57
N THR A 261 23.17 -52.37 8.00
CA THR A 261 23.60 -52.50 9.39
C THR A 261 24.00 -51.15 9.98
N ASP A 262 23.85 -51.01 11.29
CA ASP A 262 24.36 -49.87 12.06
C ASP A 262 25.81 -50.18 12.47
N HIS A 263 26.77 -49.66 11.74
CA HIS A 263 28.18 -49.95 11.98
C HIS A 263 28.68 -49.34 13.29
N THR A 264 28.16 -48.16 13.65
CA THR A 264 28.47 -47.50 14.93
C THR A 264 27.96 -48.33 16.12
N ALA A 265 26.81 -49.00 15.97
CA ALA A 265 26.25 -49.90 16.98
C ALA A 265 26.70 -51.37 16.84
N GLY A 266 27.92 -51.61 16.35
CA GLY A 266 28.50 -52.96 16.30
C GLY A 266 27.91 -53.85 15.20
N ASP A 267 27.60 -53.27 14.04
CA ASP A 267 27.00 -53.95 12.88
C ASP A 267 25.62 -54.58 13.15
N ALA A 268 24.82 -53.97 14.03
CA ALA A 268 23.44 -54.40 14.29
C ALA A 268 22.61 -54.32 12.99
N LEU A 269 21.94 -55.41 12.61
CA LEU A 269 21.10 -55.45 11.42
C LEU A 269 19.86 -54.56 11.60
N LEU A 270 19.72 -53.55 10.74
CA LEU A 270 18.56 -52.67 10.70
C LEU A 270 17.49 -53.20 9.74
N GLU A 271 17.89 -53.56 8.51
CA GLU A 271 16.97 -54.04 7.48
C GLU A 271 17.68 -54.94 6.46
N THR A 272 16.95 -55.87 5.85
CA THR A 272 17.39 -56.57 4.63
C THR A 272 16.51 -56.13 3.47
N ILE A 273 17.12 -55.49 2.46
CA ILE A 273 16.44 -54.95 1.30
C ILE A 273 16.70 -55.88 0.11
N SER A 274 15.65 -56.21 -0.66
CA SER A 274 15.80 -56.84 -1.98
C SER A 274 15.48 -55.82 -3.07
N THR A 275 16.32 -55.73 -4.10
CA THR A 275 16.08 -54.89 -5.29
C THR A 275 15.35 -55.65 -6.42
N GLY A 276 15.23 -56.98 -6.32
CA GLY A 276 14.72 -57.85 -7.40
C GLY A 276 13.21 -58.07 -7.42
N ALA A 277 12.56 -58.04 -6.25
CA ALA A 277 11.10 -58.16 -6.12
C ALA A 277 10.37 -56.81 -6.38
N THR A 278 11.09 -55.83 -6.90
CA THR A 278 10.94 -54.45 -6.41
C THR A 278 10.69 -53.45 -7.53
N LEU A 279 11.09 -53.78 -8.76
CA LEU A 279 10.97 -52.93 -9.96
C LEU A 279 10.53 -53.78 -11.16
N PRO A 280 9.46 -53.40 -11.89
CA PRO A 280 9.15 -53.97 -13.19
C PRO A 280 10.33 -53.81 -14.16
N ALA A 281 10.49 -54.75 -15.08
CA ALA A 281 11.49 -54.65 -16.15
C ALA A 281 11.34 -53.29 -16.86
N GLY A 282 12.44 -52.52 -16.95
CA GLY A 282 12.50 -51.23 -17.65
C GLY A 282 12.42 -49.96 -16.79
N VAL A 283 12.14 -50.05 -15.48
CA VAL A 283 12.10 -48.85 -14.61
C VAL A 283 13.26 -48.85 -13.61
N SER A 284 14.33 -48.10 -13.92
CA SER A 284 15.41 -47.78 -12.97
C SER A 284 15.18 -46.41 -12.33
N GLY A 285 15.29 -46.30 -11.01
CA GLY A 285 15.21 -45.01 -10.34
C GLY A 285 15.68 -45.14 -8.89
N PRO A 286 16.17 -44.04 -8.29
CA PRO A 286 16.59 -44.06 -6.91
C PRO A 286 15.40 -44.35 -5.99
N ILE A 287 15.67 -45.12 -4.95
CA ILE A 287 14.76 -45.45 -3.85
C ILE A 287 15.34 -44.81 -2.59
N ALA A 288 14.52 -44.09 -1.85
CA ALA A 288 14.88 -43.51 -0.56
C ALA A 288 14.67 -44.51 0.59
N TRP A 289 15.75 -44.89 1.26
CA TRP A 289 15.72 -45.59 2.54
C TRP A 289 15.81 -44.60 3.70
N ARG A 290 14.84 -44.61 4.63
CA ARG A 290 14.83 -43.68 5.78
C ARG A 290 15.76 -44.21 6.86
N VAL A 291 16.69 -43.38 7.33
CA VAL A 291 17.52 -43.70 8.50
C VAL A 291 16.62 -43.78 9.75
N PRO A 292 16.62 -44.89 10.52
CA PRO A 292 15.84 -44.99 11.75
C PRO A 292 16.21 -43.89 12.75
N PRO A 293 15.25 -43.37 13.53
CA PRO A 293 15.55 -42.32 14.53
C PRO A 293 16.66 -42.70 15.51
N THR A 294 16.80 -43.98 15.85
CA THR A 294 17.84 -44.52 16.74
C THR A 294 19.23 -44.56 16.14
N ALA A 295 19.36 -44.36 14.82
CA ALA A 295 20.61 -44.44 14.08
C ALA A 295 21.03 -43.10 13.44
N ARG A 296 20.39 -41.98 13.83
CA ARG A 296 20.76 -40.64 13.37
C ARG A 296 22.10 -40.24 13.99
N GLY A 297 23.06 -39.83 13.17
CA GLY A 297 24.45 -39.55 13.61
C GLY A 297 25.36 -40.77 13.56
N HIS A 298 24.85 -41.95 13.22
CA HIS A 298 25.63 -43.17 13.10
C HIS A 298 26.16 -43.36 11.68
N VAL A 299 27.13 -44.27 11.55
CA VAL A 299 27.60 -44.82 10.29
C VAL A 299 26.71 -46.00 9.89
N ILE A 300 25.97 -45.85 8.80
CA ILE A 300 25.07 -46.89 8.28
C ILE A 300 25.76 -47.61 7.13
N ARG A 301 25.88 -48.93 7.25
CA ARG A 301 26.53 -49.78 6.26
C ARG A 301 25.51 -50.46 5.35
N PHE A 302 25.67 -50.29 4.05
CA PHE A 302 24.91 -51.02 3.02
C PHE A 302 25.81 -52.09 2.41
N THR A 303 25.60 -53.35 2.76
CA THR A 303 26.39 -54.49 2.26
C THR A 303 25.60 -55.29 1.25
N ARG A 304 26.16 -55.51 0.06
CA ARG A 304 25.56 -56.42 -0.93
C ARG A 304 25.82 -57.88 -0.54
N THR A 305 24.81 -58.60 -0.06
CA THR A 305 24.96 -59.96 0.47
C THR A 305 24.65 -61.07 -0.53
N ALA A 306 23.80 -60.80 -1.53
CA ALA A 306 23.44 -61.77 -2.57
C ALA A 306 22.84 -61.08 -3.81
N GLY A 307 22.37 -61.87 -4.79
CA GLY A 307 21.67 -61.42 -6.00
C GLY A 307 22.58 -61.26 -7.22
N ALA A 308 21.99 -61.10 -8.40
CA ALA A 308 22.71 -61.01 -9.68
C ALA A 308 22.93 -59.56 -10.14
N THR A 309 22.20 -58.59 -9.59
CA THR A 309 22.29 -57.18 -10.02
C THR A 309 23.26 -56.38 -9.16
N SER A 310 23.64 -55.19 -9.65
CA SER A 310 24.47 -54.26 -8.88
C SER A 310 23.68 -53.57 -7.78
N LEU A 311 24.36 -53.27 -6.67
CA LEU A 311 23.94 -52.24 -5.72
C LEU A 311 24.49 -50.90 -6.23
N THR A 312 23.62 -49.90 -6.39
CA THR A 312 24.00 -48.52 -6.74
C THR A 312 23.65 -47.60 -5.57
N ILE A 313 24.54 -46.66 -5.27
CA ILE A 313 24.35 -45.62 -4.25
C ILE A 313 24.48 -44.28 -4.95
N ASP A 314 23.49 -43.41 -4.73
CA ASP A 314 23.36 -42.12 -5.40
C ASP A 314 23.78 -40.98 -4.47
N GLY A 315 23.13 -40.85 -3.31
CA GLY A 315 23.45 -39.82 -2.33
C GLY A 315 22.60 -39.92 -1.08
N MET A 316 22.63 -38.88 -0.23
CA MET A 316 21.82 -38.79 0.98
C MET A 316 21.05 -37.46 1.00
N LEU A 317 19.76 -37.53 1.33
CA LEU A 317 18.86 -36.38 1.48
C LEU A 317 18.70 -36.07 2.97
N VAL A 318 19.24 -34.95 3.42
CA VAL A 318 19.08 -34.47 4.79
C VAL A 318 17.82 -33.62 4.84
N GLN A 319 16.87 -34.00 5.70
CA GLN A 319 15.58 -33.32 5.81
C GLN A 319 15.74 -31.97 6.53
N ALA A 320 14.99 -30.97 6.07
CA ALA A 320 14.89 -29.68 6.74
C ALA A 320 14.26 -29.84 8.13
N GLU A 321 14.61 -28.96 9.08
CA GLU A 321 13.93 -28.90 10.38
C GLU A 321 12.47 -28.42 10.25
N ALA A 322 12.25 -27.50 9.31
CA ALA A 322 10.94 -26.99 8.91
C ALA A 322 10.78 -27.16 7.39
N PRO A 323 10.50 -28.38 6.89
CA PRO A 323 10.28 -28.62 5.47
C PRO A 323 9.04 -27.87 4.97
N PRO A 324 8.98 -27.54 3.68
CA PRO A 324 7.84 -26.82 3.11
C PRO A 324 6.54 -27.61 3.29
N LEU A 325 5.42 -26.91 3.43
CA LEU A 325 4.12 -27.57 3.56
C LEU A 325 3.80 -28.31 2.25
N ILE A 326 3.65 -29.64 2.30
CA ILE A 326 3.26 -30.40 1.12
C ILE A 326 1.77 -30.72 1.25
N VAL A 327 0.97 -30.32 0.26
CA VAL A 327 -0.45 -30.67 0.20
C VAL A 327 -0.63 -31.80 -0.81
N PHE A 328 -0.99 -32.98 -0.33
CA PHE A 328 -1.17 -34.17 -1.14
C PHE A 328 -2.65 -34.47 -1.35
N ILE A 329 -3.12 -34.34 -2.59
CA ILE A 329 -4.51 -34.56 -2.98
C ILE A 329 -4.66 -36.00 -3.46
N LYS A 330 -5.44 -36.80 -2.73
CA LYS A 330 -5.82 -38.16 -3.15
C LYS A 330 -6.66 -38.09 -4.42
N ASN A 331 -6.58 -39.13 -5.26
CA ASN A 331 -7.42 -39.19 -6.44
C ASN A 331 -8.88 -39.45 -6.00
N PRO A 332 -9.87 -38.67 -6.47
CA PRO A 332 -11.26 -38.94 -6.16
C PRO A 332 -11.75 -40.25 -6.81
N TYR A 333 -12.69 -40.94 -6.15
CA TYR A 333 -13.53 -41.95 -6.78
C TYR A 333 -14.37 -41.33 -7.90
N LEU A 334 -14.50 -42.07 -8.99
CA LEU A 334 -15.51 -41.87 -10.02
C LEU A 334 -16.84 -42.45 -9.53
N ASN A 335 -17.94 -41.86 -9.98
CA ASN A 335 -19.29 -42.38 -9.69
C ASN A 335 -19.47 -43.82 -10.19
N ASP A 336 -18.83 -44.16 -11.31
CA ASP A 336 -18.90 -45.49 -11.90
C ASP A 336 -17.62 -45.76 -12.70
N TYR A 337 -16.79 -46.67 -12.19
CA TYR A 337 -15.59 -47.11 -12.90
C TYR A 337 -15.90 -47.97 -14.13
N THR A 338 -17.09 -48.57 -14.22
CA THR A 338 -17.48 -49.39 -15.39
C THR A 338 -17.77 -48.54 -16.63
N ALA A 339 -18.07 -47.25 -16.44
CA ALA A 339 -18.26 -46.29 -17.53
C ALA A 339 -16.95 -45.88 -18.22
N VAL A 340 -15.78 -46.23 -17.64
CA VAL A 340 -14.47 -45.96 -18.22
C VAL A 340 -14.08 -47.17 -19.10
N PRO A 341 -14.01 -47.03 -20.43
CA PRO A 341 -13.59 -48.11 -21.32
C PRO A 341 -12.27 -48.73 -20.85
N GLY A 342 -12.24 -50.06 -20.64
CA GLY A 342 -11.04 -50.80 -20.22
C GLY A 342 -10.78 -50.92 -18.71
N ALA A 343 -11.65 -50.38 -17.85
CA ALA A 343 -11.67 -50.74 -16.43
C ALA A 343 -12.35 -52.10 -16.23
N THR A 344 -11.58 -53.19 -16.28
CA THR A 344 -12.09 -54.57 -16.14
C THR A 344 -12.61 -54.89 -14.73
N SER A 345 -12.24 -54.10 -13.73
CA SER A 345 -12.79 -54.16 -12.38
C SER A 345 -13.46 -52.84 -12.03
N GLY A 346 -14.79 -52.77 -12.10
CA GLY A 346 -15.60 -51.63 -11.66
C GLY A 346 -15.59 -51.39 -10.14
N SER A 347 -14.45 -51.55 -9.48
CA SER A 347 -14.32 -51.62 -8.02
C SER A 347 -13.35 -50.56 -7.50
N ASN A 348 -13.80 -49.81 -6.50
CA ASN A 348 -13.02 -48.83 -5.72
C ASN A 348 -11.79 -49.46 -5.02
N ALA A 349 -11.74 -50.79 -4.89
CA ALA A 349 -10.72 -51.50 -4.10
C ALA A 349 -9.27 -51.16 -4.49
N ARG A 350 -8.98 -50.84 -5.75
CA ARG A 350 -7.62 -50.46 -6.18
C ARG A 350 -7.25 -49.03 -5.82
N ILE A 351 -8.21 -48.12 -5.82
CA ILE A 351 -8.00 -46.76 -5.33
C ILE A 351 -7.92 -46.77 -3.82
N ASP A 352 -8.68 -47.64 -3.14
CA ASP A 352 -8.52 -47.91 -1.71
C ASP A 352 -7.10 -48.39 -1.40
N GLU A 353 -6.58 -49.34 -2.19
CA GLU A 353 -5.20 -49.83 -2.07
C GLU A 353 -4.19 -48.69 -2.28
N GLY A 354 -4.32 -47.89 -3.35
CA GLY A 354 -3.45 -46.75 -3.62
C GLY A 354 -3.51 -45.67 -2.53
N ASN A 355 -4.71 -45.34 -2.04
CA ASN A 355 -4.93 -44.40 -0.95
C ASN A 355 -4.38 -44.92 0.38
N THR A 356 -4.47 -46.23 0.63
CA THR A 356 -3.90 -46.89 1.81
C THR A 356 -2.37 -46.83 1.78
N ILE A 357 -1.77 -47.13 0.62
CA ILE A 357 -0.32 -47.02 0.43
C ILE A 357 0.13 -45.58 0.60
N ALA A 358 -0.56 -44.62 -0.02
CA ALA A 358 -0.26 -43.21 0.11
C ALA A 358 -0.31 -42.77 1.58
N ALA A 359 -1.39 -43.10 2.30
CA ALA A 359 -1.52 -42.79 3.73
C ALA A 359 -0.35 -43.35 4.56
N GLY A 360 0.07 -44.58 4.29
CA GLY A 360 1.23 -45.19 4.98
C GLY A 360 2.56 -44.50 4.68
N VAL A 361 2.75 -43.95 3.48
CA VAL A 361 3.95 -43.15 3.16
C VAL A 361 3.85 -41.77 3.80
N LEU A 362 2.71 -41.09 3.67
CA LEU A 362 2.48 -39.72 4.12
C LEU A 362 2.59 -39.61 5.65
N ALA A 363 2.22 -40.66 6.39
CA ALA A 363 2.41 -40.72 7.85
C ALA A 363 3.88 -40.61 8.30
N ALA A 364 4.84 -40.89 7.42
CA ALA A 364 6.26 -40.70 7.71
C ALA A 364 6.74 -39.24 7.54
N PHE A 365 5.91 -38.36 6.97
CA PHE A 365 6.23 -36.96 6.66
C PHE A 365 5.18 -36.03 7.31
N PRO A 366 5.38 -35.61 8.56
CA PRO A 366 4.35 -34.92 9.36
C PRO A 366 3.93 -33.55 8.81
N HIS A 367 4.77 -32.92 7.98
CA HIS A 367 4.48 -31.68 7.28
C HIS A 367 3.65 -31.87 6.01
N VAL A 368 3.29 -33.10 5.65
CA VAL A 368 2.40 -33.37 4.51
C VAL A 368 0.95 -33.38 4.98
N LYS A 369 0.12 -32.48 4.43
CA LYS A 369 -1.33 -32.45 4.63
C LYS A 369 -2.01 -33.24 3.53
N VAL A 370 -2.82 -34.21 3.91
CA VAL A 370 -3.52 -35.07 2.97
C VAL A 370 -4.94 -34.57 2.78
N ILE A 371 -5.30 -34.22 1.55
CA ILE A 371 -6.67 -33.92 1.18
C ILE A 371 -7.29 -35.18 0.62
N ASP A 372 -8.16 -35.77 1.43
CA ASP A 372 -9.00 -36.86 1.01
C ASP A 372 -10.34 -36.29 0.55
N THR A 373 -10.49 -36.09 -0.76
CA THR A 373 -11.75 -35.61 -1.34
C THR A 373 -12.94 -36.51 -0.99
N GLN A 374 -12.71 -37.77 -0.63
CA GLN A 374 -13.77 -38.74 -0.32
C GLN A 374 -14.21 -38.69 1.13
N ALA A 375 -13.35 -38.18 2.02
CA ALA A 375 -13.74 -37.87 3.39
C ALA A 375 -14.59 -36.59 3.47
N ASP A 376 -14.58 -35.77 2.43
CA ASP A 376 -15.41 -34.56 2.32
C ASP A 376 -16.81 -34.93 1.81
N SER A 377 -17.80 -34.85 2.69
CA SER A 377 -19.20 -35.17 2.39
C SER A 377 -19.84 -34.30 1.31
N SER A 378 -19.25 -33.13 1.02
CA SER A 378 -19.72 -32.25 -0.06
C SER A 378 -19.11 -32.58 -1.42
N TRP A 379 -18.15 -33.50 -1.49
CA TRP A 379 -17.62 -33.97 -2.77
C TRP A 379 -18.64 -34.85 -3.48
N VAL A 380 -19.26 -34.32 -4.55
CA VAL A 380 -20.21 -35.05 -5.38
C VAL A 380 -19.54 -35.38 -6.71
N PRO A 381 -19.09 -36.62 -6.96
CA PRO A 381 -18.29 -36.90 -8.16
C PRO A 381 -19.06 -36.61 -9.45
N GLY A 382 -20.39 -36.72 -9.46
CA GLY A 382 -21.23 -36.43 -10.63
C GLY A 382 -21.25 -34.96 -11.06
N THR A 383 -20.95 -34.03 -10.15
CA THR A 383 -20.89 -32.59 -10.46
C THR A 383 -19.45 -32.07 -10.44
N HIS A 384 -18.55 -32.72 -9.71
CA HIS A 384 -17.17 -32.28 -9.51
C HIS A 384 -16.15 -32.94 -10.45
N MET A 385 -16.48 -34.07 -11.07
CA MET A 385 -15.65 -34.71 -12.09
C MET A 385 -16.24 -34.47 -13.48
N VAL A 386 -15.40 -34.28 -14.50
CA VAL A 386 -15.88 -34.30 -15.89
C VAL A 386 -16.39 -35.71 -16.24
N ALA A 387 -17.33 -35.81 -17.18
CA ALA A 387 -17.98 -37.08 -17.53
C ALA A 387 -16.99 -38.17 -18.01
N SER A 388 -15.85 -37.79 -18.58
CA SER A 388 -14.77 -38.73 -18.95
C SER A 388 -14.04 -39.34 -17.75
N GLY A 389 -14.24 -38.81 -16.54
CA GLY A 389 -13.54 -39.21 -15.32
C GLY A 389 -12.07 -38.78 -15.27
N THR A 390 -11.56 -38.08 -16.29
CA THR A 390 -10.13 -37.73 -16.40
C THR A 390 -9.76 -36.39 -15.74
N GLY A 391 -10.73 -35.62 -15.25
CA GLY A 391 -10.47 -34.29 -14.68
C GLY A 391 -11.59 -33.76 -13.80
N TYR A 392 -11.42 -32.52 -13.32
CA TYR A 392 -12.40 -31.83 -12.49
C TYR A 392 -13.24 -30.86 -13.33
N THR A 393 -14.51 -30.71 -12.97
CA THR A 393 -15.32 -29.58 -13.47
C THR A 393 -14.84 -28.28 -12.81
N VAL A 394 -15.37 -27.13 -13.23
CA VAL A 394 -15.14 -25.85 -12.54
C VAL A 394 -15.52 -25.94 -11.05
N ALA A 395 -16.66 -26.59 -10.74
CA ALA A 395 -17.10 -26.82 -9.36
C ALA A 395 -16.13 -27.73 -8.58
N GLY A 396 -15.61 -28.80 -9.21
CA GLY A 396 -14.61 -29.66 -8.59
C GLY A 396 -13.29 -28.95 -8.27
N HIS A 397 -12.82 -28.09 -9.19
CA HIS A 397 -11.65 -27.26 -8.94
C HIS A 397 -11.87 -26.28 -7.78
N ALA A 398 -13.02 -25.60 -7.75
CA ALA A 398 -13.37 -24.70 -6.66
C ALA A 398 -13.43 -25.43 -5.31
N ARG A 399 -13.98 -26.64 -5.28
CA ARG A 399 -14.05 -27.44 -4.05
C ARG A 399 -12.67 -27.88 -3.56
N ILE A 400 -11.79 -28.31 -4.46
CA ILE A 400 -10.40 -28.66 -4.10
C ILE A 400 -9.66 -27.45 -3.55
N ALA A 401 -9.83 -26.27 -4.14
CA ALA A 401 -9.23 -25.05 -3.63
C ALA A 401 -9.69 -24.75 -2.19
N ALA A 402 -10.99 -24.88 -1.90
CA ALA A 402 -11.52 -24.71 -0.55
C ALA A 402 -10.96 -25.74 0.45
N LEU A 403 -10.76 -26.99 0.01
CA LEU A 403 -10.14 -28.04 0.83
C LEU A 403 -8.65 -27.76 1.11
N ILE A 404 -7.91 -27.21 0.14
CA ILE A 404 -6.52 -26.79 0.33
C ILE A 404 -6.45 -25.65 1.35
N GLU A 405 -7.32 -24.65 1.21
CA GLU A 405 -7.42 -23.55 2.16
C GLU A 405 -7.71 -24.06 3.58
N ALA A 406 -8.69 -24.94 3.74
CA ALA A 406 -9.03 -25.53 5.04
C ALA A 406 -7.90 -26.38 5.65
N ALA A 407 -7.11 -27.09 4.82
CA ALA A 407 -6.02 -27.94 5.29
C ALA A 407 -4.74 -27.16 5.64
N THR A 408 -4.54 -25.99 5.04
CA THR A 408 -3.36 -25.14 5.20
C THR A 408 -3.57 -24.10 6.31
N PHE A 409 -4.81 -23.62 6.48
CA PHE A 409 -5.18 -22.68 7.54
C PHE A 409 -5.70 -23.43 8.76
N THR A 410 -4.81 -23.78 9.69
CA THR A 410 -5.26 -24.22 11.03
C THR A 410 -5.52 -22.96 11.85
N PRO A 411 -6.77 -22.64 12.26
CA PRO A 411 -7.02 -21.51 13.14
C PRO A 411 -6.25 -21.76 14.44
N ALA A 412 -5.46 -20.78 14.89
CA ALA A 412 -4.78 -20.86 16.16
C ALA A 412 -5.82 -21.22 17.25
N SER A 413 -5.58 -22.31 17.97
CA SER A 413 -6.52 -23.05 18.81
C SER A 413 -7.00 -22.31 20.08
N GLY A 414 -6.96 -20.98 20.10
CA GLY A 414 -7.38 -20.14 21.21
C GLY A 414 -8.78 -19.54 21.12
N ILE A 415 -9.50 -19.68 19.99
CA ILE A 415 -10.82 -19.05 19.81
C ILE A 415 -11.83 -20.08 19.31
N ALA A 416 -12.30 -20.94 20.21
CA ALA A 416 -13.49 -21.75 19.98
C ALA A 416 -14.72 -20.83 20.04
N GLY A 417 -15.32 -20.51 18.88
CA GLY A 417 -16.64 -19.86 18.86
C GLY A 417 -17.01 -18.99 17.67
N ILE A 418 -16.13 -18.76 16.67
CA ILE A 418 -16.51 -18.09 15.42
C ILE A 418 -15.91 -18.87 14.25
N THR A 419 -16.67 -19.80 13.69
CA THR A 419 -16.31 -20.51 12.44
C THR A 419 -16.54 -19.59 11.24
N ARG A 420 -15.97 -19.93 10.07
CA ARG A 420 -16.27 -19.22 8.79
C ARG A 420 -17.77 -19.19 8.50
N ASP A 421 -18.50 -20.24 8.90
CA ASP A 421 -19.95 -20.32 8.79
C ASP A 421 -20.69 -19.25 9.61
N ASP A 422 -20.17 -18.85 10.78
CA ASP A 422 -20.75 -17.74 11.56
C ASP A 422 -20.52 -16.37 10.91
N ALA A 423 -19.43 -16.21 10.13
CA ALA A 423 -19.16 -14.98 9.38
C ALA A 423 -20.04 -14.86 8.13
N ASP A 424 -20.21 -15.96 7.39
CA ASP A 424 -21.04 -15.99 6.17
C ASP A 424 -22.55 -15.92 6.48
N GLU A 425 -23.04 -16.44 7.62
CA GLU A 425 -24.48 -16.39 7.96
C GLU A 425 -24.89 -15.16 8.80
N ARG A 426 -24.04 -14.62 9.69
CA ARG A 426 -24.42 -13.48 10.55
C ARG A 426 -23.91 -12.13 10.06
N TYR A 427 -22.90 -12.11 9.18
CA TYR A 427 -22.20 -10.89 8.76
C TYR A 427 -22.05 -10.76 7.24
N ALA A 428 -22.86 -11.44 6.43
CA ALA A 428 -23.05 -11.11 5.02
C ALA A 428 -23.39 -9.61 4.93
N PRO A 429 -22.45 -8.75 4.50
CA PRO A 429 -21.55 -8.96 3.37
C PRO A 429 -20.03 -8.74 3.64
N ILE A 430 -19.42 -9.42 4.60
CA ILE A 430 -17.96 -9.33 4.86
C ILE A 430 -17.33 -10.70 4.68
N SER A 431 -16.34 -10.83 3.80
CA SER A 431 -15.55 -12.06 3.62
C SER A 431 -14.11 -11.87 4.11
N ILE A 432 -13.42 -12.98 4.41
CA ILE A 432 -11.97 -12.98 4.63
C ILE A 432 -11.32 -13.49 3.35
N SER A 433 -10.42 -12.70 2.76
CA SER A 433 -9.66 -13.08 1.57
C SER A 433 -8.22 -12.62 1.77
N GLU A 434 -7.27 -13.56 1.66
CA GLU A 434 -5.82 -13.29 1.78
C GLU A 434 -5.39 -12.67 3.12
N GLY A 435 -6.13 -12.95 4.20
CA GLY A 435 -5.87 -12.39 5.53
C GLY A 435 -6.41 -10.98 5.76
N ALA A 436 -6.97 -10.32 4.73
CA ALA A 436 -7.73 -9.09 4.84
C ALA A 436 -9.24 -9.37 4.93
N LEU A 437 -9.98 -8.49 5.59
CA LEU A 437 -11.44 -8.45 5.48
C LEU A 437 -11.76 -7.73 4.17
N ARG A 438 -12.58 -8.34 3.31
CA ARG A 438 -13.13 -7.70 2.11
C ARG A 438 -14.62 -7.47 2.30
N TRP A 439 -15.08 -6.27 1.99
CA TRP A 439 -16.50 -6.00 1.87
C TRP A 439 -17.02 -6.62 0.56
N THR A 440 -17.95 -7.57 0.64
CA THR A 440 -18.44 -8.37 -0.50
C THR A 440 -19.87 -8.06 -0.93
N ASP A 441 -20.44 -6.96 -0.46
CA ASP A 441 -21.81 -6.57 -0.85
C ASP A 441 -21.79 -6.23 -2.34
N ASP A 442 -22.42 -7.05 -3.14
CA ASP A 442 -22.51 -6.88 -4.59
C ASP A 442 -23.25 -5.59 -4.96
N ARG A 443 -24.07 -5.04 -4.06
CA ARG A 443 -24.70 -3.72 -4.21
C ARG A 443 -23.71 -2.57 -4.06
N ILE A 444 -22.56 -2.80 -3.43
CA ILE A 444 -21.52 -1.78 -3.27
C ILE A 444 -20.65 -1.71 -4.52
N GLY A 445 -20.57 -2.73 -5.37
CA GLY A 445 -19.81 -2.70 -6.64
C GLY A 445 -20.62 -2.32 -7.88
N GLY A 446 -21.92 -2.04 -7.74
CA GLY A 446 -22.75 -1.59 -8.86
C GLY A 446 -22.48 -0.12 -9.16
N ILE A 447 -22.25 0.21 -10.44
CA ILE A 447 -22.40 1.58 -10.95
C ILE A 447 -23.88 1.93 -10.79
N ILE A 448 -24.29 2.34 -9.60
CA ILE A 448 -25.61 2.93 -9.42
C ILE A 448 -25.46 4.35 -9.96
N GLU A 449 -25.91 4.54 -11.20
CA GLU A 449 -26.05 5.86 -11.81
C GLU A 449 -27.03 6.67 -10.96
N ASN A 450 -26.49 7.43 -10.01
CA ASN A 450 -27.21 8.41 -9.21
C ASN A 450 -28.30 7.82 -8.28
N PRO A 451 -27.93 7.05 -7.23
CA PRO A 451 -28.91 6.66 -6.22
C PRO A 451 -29.42 7.93 -5.54
N SER A 452 -30.71 8.22 -5.69
CA SER A 452 -31.40 9.15 -4.80
C SER A 452 -31.11 8.75 -3.34
N LEU A 453 -31.00 9.71 -2.42
CA LEU A 453 -30.74 9.47 -0.98
C LEU A 453 -31.55 8.30 -0.40
N ALA A 454 -32.80 8.17 -0.83
CA ALA A 454 -33.73 7.14 -0.37
C ALA A 454 -33.34 5.70 -0.78
N SER A 455 -32.39 5.54 -1.70
CA SER A 455 -31.99 4.24 -2.25
C SER A 455 -30.65 3.71 -1.72
N LEU A 456 -29.88 4.53 -0.99
CA LEU A 456 -28.68 4.03 -0.31
C LEU A 456 -29.12 3.23 0.93
N THR A 457 -28.82 1.93 0.93
CA THR A 457 -29.07 1.07 2.09
C THR A 457 -28.15 1.51 3.23
N ASP A 458 -28.69 1.69 4.43
CA ASP A 458 -27.89 1.93 5.62
C ASP A 458 -27.08 0.67 5.97
N GLN A 459 -25.76 0.83 6.03
CA GLN A 459 -24.80 -0.23 6.30
C GLN A 459 -24.07 -0.06 7.62
N THR A 460 -24.62 0.74 8.55
CA THR A 460 -24.01 0.99 9.85
C THR A 460 -23.76 -0.30 10.64
N ALA A 461 -24.67 -1.28 10.58
CA ALA A 461 -24.52 -2.55 11.30
C ALA A 461 -23.34 -3.38 10.77
N GLN A 462 -23.17 -3.43 9.44
CA GLN A 462 -22.08 -4.10 8.75
C GLN A 462 -20.75 -3.43 9.09
N TRP A 463 -20.70 -2.09 9.06
CA TRP A 463 -19.51 -1.34 9.47
C TRP A 463 -19.10 -1.71 10.90
N ASN A 464 -20.06 -1.70 11.83
CA ASN A 464 -19.81 -1.99 13.23
C ASN A 464 -19.32 -3.43 13.45
N ALA A 465 -19.85 -4.39 12.68
CA ALA A 465 -19.37 -5.76 12.68
C ALA A 465 -17.93 -5.88 12.16
N ALA A 466 -17.60 -5.20 11.05
CA ALA A 466 -16.23 -5.18 10.51
C ALA A 466 -15.24 -4.62 11.53
N MET A 467 -15.59 -3.52 12.21
CA MET A 467 -14.73 -2.91 13.22
C MET A 467 -14.54 -3.83 14.44
N ALA A 468 -15.56 -4.58 14.86
CA ALA A 468 -15.44 -5.56 15.93
C ALA A 468 -14.46 -6.70 15.56
N LEU A 469 -14.52 -7.18 14.32
CA LEU A 469 -13.58 -8.19 13.80
C LEU A 469 -12.15 -7.64 13.73
N LEU A 470 -11.97 -6.44 13.20
CA LEU A 470 -10.67 -5.75 13.18
C LEU A 470 -10.15 -5.49 14.59
N SER A 471 -11.01 -5.22 15.57
CA SER A 471 -10.57 -4.97 16.95
C SER A 471 -10.06 -6.25 17.61
N ALA A 472 -10.60 -7.40 17.24
CA ALA A 472 -10.17 -8.69 17.77
C ALA A 472 -8.90 -9.22 17.10
N ARG A 473 -8.67 -8.90 15.82
CA ARG A 473 -7.60 -9.51 15.01
C ARG A 473 -6.52 -8.54 14.53
N GLY A 474 -6.76 -7.24 14.60
CA GLY A 474 -6.03 -6.26 13.78
C GLY A 474 -6.32 -6.46 12.29
N GLY A 475 -5.43 -5.94 11.44
CA GLY A 475 -5.44 -6.20 10.01
C GLY A 475 -6.07 -5.08 9.18
N GLU A 476 -6.55 -5.44 8.00
CA GLU A 476 -6.99 -4.50 6.96
C GLU A 476 -8.41 -4.85 6.50
N LEU A 477 -9.23 -3.81 6.31
CA LEU A 477 -10.53 -3.88 5.66
C LEU A 477 -10.43 -3.22 4.29
N LEU A 478 -10.54 -4.03 3.24
CA LEU A 478 -10.62 -3.59 1.86
C LEU A 478 -12.07 -3.25 1.52
N ILE A 479 -12.30 -2.01 1.10
CA ILE A 479 -13.58 -1.53 0.58
C ILE A 479 -13.47 -1.46 -0.94
N PRO A 480 -14.24 -2.26 -1.70
CA PRO A 480 -14.23 -2.17 -3.16
C PRO A 480 -14.81 -0.84 -3.65
N ALA A 481 -14.59 -0.51 -4.92
CA ALA A 481 -15.21 0.65 -5.56
C ALA A 481 -16.74 0.68 -5.38
N GLY A 482 -17.25 1.86 -5.04
CA GLY A 482 -18.68 2.20 -4.93
C GLY A 482 -19.09 2.80 -3.58
N VAL A 483 -20.39 2.83 -3.25
CA VAL A 483 -20.91 3.73 -2.18
C VAL A 483 -21.51 2.96 -1.00
N ILE A 484 -20.92 3.14 0.18
CA ILE A 484 -21.43 2.67 1.47
C ILE A 484 -22.22 3.79 2.15
N GLY A 485 -23.53 3.60 2.33
CA GLY A 485 -24.38 4.51 3.09
C GLY A 485 -24.32 4.23 4.59
N ILE A 486 -24.12 5.25 5.42
CA ILE A 486 -24.11 5.16 6.89
C ILE A 486 -25.15 6.10 7.46
N ALA A 487 -26.13 5.59 8.21
CA ALA A 487 -27.18 6.39 8.86
C ALA A 487 -27.09 6.44 10.39
N GLY A 488 -26.23 5.62 11.02
CA GLY A 488 -26.13 5.52 12.48
C GLY A 488 -24.73 5.80 13.02
N VAL A 489 -24.54 5.49 14.30
CA VAL A 489 -23.24 5.67 14.97
C VAL A 489 -22.27 4.58 14.53
N THR A 490 -21.18 4.99 13.89
CA THR A 490 -20.08 4.10 13.53
C THR A 490 -19.20 3.75 14.72
N ALA A 491 -18.89 2.47 14.88
CA ALA A 491 -17.77 2.00 15.67
C ALA A 491 -16.47 2.62 15.13
N HIS A 492 -15.53 2.85 16.02
CA HIS A 492 -14.23 3.41 15.68
C HIS A 492 -13.37 2.38 14.94
N VAL A 493 -12.49 2.84 14.08
CA VAL A 493 -11.42 2.03 13.50
C VAL A 493 -10.45 1.69 14.64
N PRO A 494 -10.30 0.41 15.02
CA PRO A 494 -9.49 0.05 16.17
C PRO A 494 -8.01 0.30 15.90
N GLY A 495 -7.26 0.41 16.99
CA GLY A 495 -5.83 0.67 16.91
C GLY A 495 -5.08 -0.43 16.16
N GLY A 496 -4.24 -0.06 15.19
CA GLY A 496 -3.47 -1.02 14.39
C GLY A 496 -4.26 -1.62 13.23
N ALA A 497 -5.53 -1.25 13.08
CA ALA A 497 -6.32 -1.61 11.92
C ALA A 497 -6.26 -0.53 10.82
N LYS A 498 -6.43 -0.97 9.58
CA LYS A 498 -6.47 -0.13 8.38
C LYS A 498 -7.76 -0.34 7.62
N ILE A 499 -8.29 0.71 7.03
CA ILE A 499 -9.35 0.63 6.02
C ILE A 499 -8.81 1.20 4.73
N VAL A 500 -8.90 0.43 3.66
CA VAL A 500 -8.26 0.75 2.38
C VAL A 500 -9.31 0.69 1.28
N GLY A 501 -9.44 1.78 0.54
CA GLY A 501 -10.24 1.87 -0.67
C GLY A 501 -9.42 1.59 -1.93
N GLU A 502 -10.10 1.40 -3.06
CA GLU A 502 -9.49 1.20 -4.38
C GLU A 502 -8.99 2.51 -5.03
N GLY A 503 -8.76 3.54 -4.21
CA GLY A 503 -8.38 4.87 -4.63
C GLY A 503 -9.57 5.81 -4.73
N PHE A 504 -9.27 7.07 -5.02
CA PHE A 504 -10.26 8.12 -5.20
C PHE A 504 -10.04 8.81 -6.54
N ASP A 505 -11.13 9.31 -7.14
CA ASP A 505 -11.06 10.10 -8.36
C ASP A 505 -10.86 11.58 -7.99
N TYR A 506 -9.76 12.19 -8.44
CA TYR A 506 -9.43 13.59 -8.13
C TYR A 506 -10.45 14.58 -8.71
N SER A 507 -11.34 14.16 -9.63
CA SER A 507 -12.45 14.98 -10.09
C SER A 507 -13.43 15.25 -8.94
N GLN A 508 -13.56 16.52 -8.54
CA GLN A 508 -14.44 16.93 -7.45
C GLN A 508 -15.85 16.36 -7.65
N PRO A 509 -16.48 15.77 -6.61
CA PRO A 509 -17.92 15.56 -6.62
C PRO A 509 -18.56 16.95 -6.58
N ASN A 510 -18.80 17.55 -7.75
CA ASN A 510 -19.38 18.88 -7.83
C ASN A 510 -20.72 18.93 -7.05
N ALA A 511 -20.92 19.99 -6.26
CA ALA A 511 -22.19 20.22 -5.55
C ALA A 511 -23.43 20.28 -6.48
N GLY A 512 -23.23 20.41 -7.79
CA GLY A 512 -24.25 20.40 -8.85
C GLY A 512 -24.76 19.02 -9.28
N TRP A 513 -24.44 17.93 -8.56
CA TRP A 513 -24.96 16.58 -8.85
C TRP A 513 -26.47 16.39 -8.71
N THR A 514 -27.21 17.46 -8.41
CA THR A 514 -28.67 17.49 -8.52
C THR A 514 -29.17 17.49 -9.96
N THR A 515 -28.32 17.81 -10.95
CA THR A 515 -28.67 17.78 -12.38
C THR A 515 -27.85 16.74 -13.15
N PRO A 516 -28.50 15.73 -13.78
CA PRO A 516 -27.82 14.73 -14.59
C PRO A 516 -27.38 15.37 -15.90
N ALA A 517 -26.11 15.79 -16.01
CA ALA A 517 -25.60 16.33 -17.26
C ALA A 517 -24.25 15.67 -17.64
N THR A 518 -24.34 14.90 -18.73
CA THR A 518 -23.28 14.48 -19.67
C THR A 518 -22.43 13.23 -19.34
N SER A 519 -22.97 12.09 -19.77
CA SER A 519 -22.37 10.97 -20.55
C SER A 519 -21.06 10.28 -20.14
N SER A 520 -20.44 10.55 -19.00
CA SER A 520 -19.42 9.62 -18.46
C SER A 520 -19.69 9.37 -16.98
N PRO A 521 -20.10 8.15 -16.59
CA PRO A 521 -20.22 7.82 -15.17
C PRO A 521 -18.82 7.99 -14.56
N PRO A 522 -18.67 8.85 -13.55
CA PRO A 522 -17.40 9.01 -12.87
C PRO A 522 -17.00 7.65 -12.29
N ARG A 523 -15.71 7.35 -12.36
CA ARG A 523 -15.19 6.11 -11.77
C ARG A 523 -15.23 6.29 -10.27
N PHE A 524 -16.30 5.84 -9.65
CA PHE A 524 -16.40 5.90 -8.20
C PHE A 524 -15.30 5.03 -7.62
N GLY A 525 -14.40 5.66 -6.87
CA GLY A 525 -13.59 4.96 -5.89
C GLY A 525 -14.44 4.40 -4.76
N SER A 526 -13.79 4.02 -3.67
CA SER A 526 -14.47 3.53 -2.47
C SER A 526 -15.01 4.70 -1.65
N VAL A 527 -16.32 4.89 -1.65
CA VAL A 527 -17.02 6.02 -1.01
C VAL A 527 -17.74 5.56 0.27
N ILE A 528 -17.48 6.24 1.38
CA ILE A 528 -18.30 6.14 2.60
C ILE A 528 -19.09 7.42 2.75
N ARG A 529 -20.41 7.34 2.87
CA ARG A 529 -21.31 8.48 2.79
C ARG A 529 -22.32 8.52 3.93
N ALA A 530 -22.46 9.67 4.57
CA ALA A 530 -23.52 9.92 5.54
C ALA A 530 -24.89 9.98 4.84
N THR A 531 -25.89 9.29 5.38
CA THR A 531 -27.28 9.32 4.89
C THR A 531 -28.28 9.85 5.94
N ALA A 532 -27.82 10.12 7.16
CA ALA A 532 -28.57 10.79 8.23
C ALA A 532 -27.65 11.69 9.06
N ALA A 533 -28.24 12.63 9.81
CA ALA A 533 -27.50 13.53 10.67
C ALA A 533 -26.76 12.78 11.79
N MET A 534 -25.47 13.08 11.98
CA MET A 534 -24.61 12.38 12.95
C MET A 534 -23.49 13.30 13.48
N ASP A 535 -22.94 12.97 14.65
CA ASP A 535 -21.76 13.68 15.19
C ASP A 535 -20.53 13.50 14.30
N ARG A 536 -20.31 12.27 13.82
CA ARG A 536 -19.18 11.96 12.94
C ARG A 536 -19.43 10.77 12.04
N LEU A 537 -18.81 10.78 10.86
CA LEU A 537 -18.92 9.68 9.89
C LEU A 537 -17.91 8.55 10.16
N VAL A 538 -16.64 8.88 10.38
CA VAL A 538 -15.59 7.89 10.73
C VAL A 538 -14.76 8.39 11.91
N GLN A 539 -14.50 7.51 12.88
CA GLN A 539 -13.56 7.78 13.97
C GLN A 539 -12.35 6.84 13.91
N LEU A 540 -11.14 7.40 13.95
CA LEU A 540 -9.89 6.64 14.04
C LEU A 540 -9.43 6.51 15.49
N GLY A 541 -9.41 5.28 15.98
CA GLY A 541 -9.05 4.92 17.34
C GLY A 541 -10.13 5.22 18.39
N VAL A 542 -9.94 4.67 19.59
CA VAL A 542 -10.78 4.95 20.76
C VAL A 542 -10.32 6.20 21.48
N THR A 543 -11.30 6.97 21.97
CA THR A 543 -11.07 8.00 22.98
C THR A 543 -10.80 7.29 24.31
N GLY A 544 -9.56 6.85 24.54
CA GLY A 544 -9.13 6.39 25.85
C GLY A 544 -9.24 7.56 26.83
N GLY A 545 -10.08 7.44 27.86
CA GLY A 545 -10.51 8.56 28.70
C GLY A 545 -9.39 9.47 29.18
N GLY A 546 -9.39 10.71 28.69
CA GLY A 546 -8.87 11.92 29.35
C GLY A 546 -7.38 12.03 29.71
N GLY A 547 -6.58 10.96 29.62
CA GLY A 547 -5.15 10.97 29.93
C GLY A 547 -4.33 10.52 28.73
N SER A 548 -3.07 10.95 28.63
CA SER A 548 -2.15 10.56 27.55
C SER A 548 -2.37 9.10 27.14
N VAL A 549 -2.88 8.86 25.93
CA VAL A 549 -3.22 7.50 25.48
C VAL A 549 -1.99 6.62 25.71
N ALA A 550 -2.19 5.51 26.43
CA ALA A 550 -1.13 4.66 26.93
C ALA A 550 -0.07 4.45 25.84
N PRO A 551 1.22 4.73 26.12
CA PRO A 551 2.28 4.51 25.15
C PRO A 551 2.18 3.10 24.56
N GLY A 552 2.03 3.00 23.23
CA GLY A 552 2.01 1.72 22.52
C GLY A 552 0.67 1.28 21.94
N VAL A 553 -0.45 2.00 22.16
CA VAL A 553 -1.69 1.71 21.40
C VAL A 553 -1.60 2.38 20.02
N PRO A 554 -1.46 1.60 18.91
CA PRO A 554 -1.45 2.18 17.56
C PRO A 554 -2.79 2.84 17.25
N GLY A 555 -2.79 3.82 16.34
CA GLY A 555 -4.00 4.49 15.88
C GLY A 555 -4.72 3.67 14.81
N GLY A 556 -5.95 4.07 14.50
CA GLY A 556 -6.65 3.59 13.31
C GLY A 556 -6.15 4.32 12.07
N SER A 557 -6.24 3.69 10.90
CA SER A 557 -5.79 4.29 9.64
C SER A 557 -6.80 4.12 8.51
N ILE A 558 -6.84 5.10 7.60
CA ILE A 558 -7.63 5.08 6.37
C ILE A 558 -6.76 5.46 5.18
N TYR A 559 -6.95 4.76 4.04
CA TYR A 559 -6.18 4.95 2.81
C TYR A 559 -7.09 4.91 1.58
N GLY A 560 -6.93 5.83 0.63
CA GLY A 560 -7.57 5.68 -0.69
C GLY A 560 -9.09 5.74 -0.68
N LEU A 561 -9.71 6.41 0.30
CA LEU A 561 -11.16 6.50 0.46
C LEU A 561 -11.69 7.90 0.09
N SER A 562 -12.90 7.96 -0.43
CA SER A 562 -13.71 9.19 -0.47
C SER A 562 -14.73 9.15 0.68
N LEU A 563 -14.70 10.14 1.56
CA LEU A 563 -15.57 10.25 2.72
C LEU A 563 -16.47 11.47 2.54
N ASP A 564 -17.78 11.25 2.43
CA ASP A 564 -18.76 12.27 2.10
C ASP A 564 -19.74 12.47 3.26
N GLY A 565 -19.53 13.56 4.01
CA GLY A 565 -20.36 13.93 5.14
C GLY A 565 -21.72 14.52 4.75
N ARG A 566 -21.90 14.97 3.50
CA ARG A 566 -23.14 15.59 2.98
C ARG A 566 -23.74 16.73 3.81
N ASN A 567 -22.96 17.39 4.64
CA ASN A 567 -23.42 18.31 5.69
C ASN A 567 -24.41 17.65 6.67
N LEU A 568 -24.39 16.32 6.77
CA LEU A 568 -25.14 15.53 7.74
C LEU A 568 -24.25 15.09 8.90
N ALA A 569 -22.97 14.79 8.64
CA ALA A 569 -22.00 14.54 9.69
C ALA A 569 -21.36 15.85 10.17
N ASN A 570 -21.43 16.17 11.46
CA ASN A 570 -20.73 17.36 11.99
C ASN A 570 -19.24 17.28 11.67
N THR A 571 -18.60 16.14 11.91
CA THR A 571 -17.21 15.89 11.53
C THR A 571 -17.11 14.69 10.61
N VAL A 572 -16.52 14.81 9.43
CA VAL A 572 -16.42 13.64 8.54
C VAL A 572 -15.43 12.62 9.10
N VAL A 573 -14.20 13.04 9.41
CA VAL A 573 -13.17 12.18 9.99
C VAL A 573 -12.71 12.74 11.32
N ARG A 574 -12.85 11.97 12.41
CA ARG A 574 -12.34 12.34 13.73
C ARG A 574 -11.23 11.39 14.17
N THR A 575 -10.06 11.89 14.54
CA THR A 575 -9.03 11.07 15.17
C THR A 575 -9.12 11.19 16.68
N ALA A 576 -9.07 10.07 17.42
CA ALA A 576 -9.20 10.07 18.88
C ALA A 576 -8.04 9.38 19.60
N ALA A 577 -7.23 8.56 18.90
CA ALA A 577 -6.08 7.86 19.48
C ALA A 577 -4.73 8.49 19.11
N ARG A 578 -3.62 7.79 19.39
CA ARG A 578 -2.27 8.16 18.95
C ARG A 578 -1.95 7.60 17.59
N ARG A 579 -1.17 8.30 16.75
CA ARG A 579 -0.62 7.75 15.48
C ARG A 579 -1.70 7.26 14.51
N ASN A 580 -2.74 8.08 14.32
CA ASN A 580 -3.73 7.81 13.27
C ASN A 580 -3.18 8.28 11.93
N PHE A 581 -3.53 7.56 10.86
CA PHE A 581 -3.11 7.92 9.51
C PHE A 581 -4.32 8.15 8.62
N ILE A 582 -4.31 9.28 7.93
CA ILE A 582 -5.22 9.61 6.84
C ILE A 582 -4.32 9.81 5.63
N ASP A 583 -4.33 8.87 4.69
CA ASP A 583 -3.42 8.89 3.56
C ASP A 583 -4.19 8.81 2.26
N SER A 584 -3.98 9.80 1.39
CA SER A 584 -4.52 9.75 0.03
C SER A 584 -6.04 9.52 0.05
N CYS A 585 -6.76 10.30 0.85
CA CYS A 585 -8.23 10.26 0.92
C CYS A 585 -8.82 11.57 0.39
N GLN A 586 -10.11 11.54 0.11
CA GLN A 586 -10.91 12.74 -0.07
C GLN A 586 -11.93 12.86 1.05
N VAL A 587 -12.10 14.05 1.60
CA VAL A 587 -13.02 14.31 2.70
C VAL A 587 -13.89 15.50 2.33
N TYR A 588 -15.19 15.26 2.21
CA TYR A 588 -16.14 16.22 1.69
C TYR A 588 -17.23 16.57 2.70
N TRP A 589 -17.53 17.86 2.80
CA TRP A 589 -18.82 18.38 3.29
C TRP A 589 -19.18 17.90 4.69
N GLY A 590 -18.35 18.25 5.66
CA GLY A 590 -18.76 18.19 7.06
C GLY A 590 -19.72 19.34 7.35
N ALA A 591 -20.68 19.13 8.25
CA ALA A 591 -21.53 20.23 8.70
C ALA A 591 -20.73 21.23 9.55
N VAL A 592 -19.68 20.76 10.24
CA VAL A 592 -18.78 21.58 11.06
C VAL A 592 -17.33 21.41 10.63
N ASN A 593 -16.82 20.18 10.51
CA ASN A 593 -15.41 19.93 10.20
C ASN A 593 -15.26 18.85 9.13
N GLY A 594 -14.27 19.01 8.25
CA GLY A 594 -13.81 17.92 7.41
C GLY A 594 -13.09 16.88 8.24
N VAL A 595 -11.92 17.26 8.74
CA VAL A 595 -11.04 16.43 9.56
C VAL A 595 -10.85 17.09 10.92
N HIS A 596 -11.09 16.35 12.00
CA HIS A 596 -10.85 16.79 13.38
C HIS A 596 -9.78 15.93 14.05
N PHE A 597 -8.64 16.52 14.37
CA PHE A 597 -7.64 15.90 15.23
C PHE A 597 -7.93 16.17 16.70
N ALA A 598 -8.64 15.23 17.33
CA ALA A 598 -8.86 15.19 18.77
C ALA A 598 -7.96 14.17 19.49
N GLY A 599 -7.03 13.53 18.77
CA GLY A 599 -6.05 12.57 19.29
C GLY A 599 -4.66 13.20 19.34
N GLN A 600 -3.61 12.41 19.49
CA GLN A 600 -2.23 12.92 19.51
C GLN A 600 -1.41 12.30 18.36
N ASN A 601 -0.47 13.04 17.78
CA ASN A 601 0.45 12.47 16.80
C ASN A 601 -0.28 11.87 15.58
N SER A 602 -1.32 12.56 15.09
CA SER A 602 -2.03 12.15 13.87
C SER A 602 -1.30 12.65 12.62
N TYR A 603 -1.35 11.85 11.57
CA TYR A 603 -0.72 12.08 10.28
C TYR A 603 -1.79 12.19 9.21
N MET A 604 -1.77 13.28 8.47
CA MET A 604 -2.52 13.47 7.24
C MET A 604 -1.50 13.69 6.13
N VAL A 605 -1.32 12.64 5.32
CA VAL A 605 -0.20 12.46 4.39
C VAL A 605 -0.70 12.01 3.03
N GLY A 606 0.21 11.94 2.06
CA GLY A 606 -0.15 11.60 0.70
C GLY A 606 -0.95 12.70 0.01
N LYS A 607 -1.31 12.47 -1.24
CA LYS A 607 -2.09 13.44 -2.01
C LYS A 607 -3.56 13.24 -1.67
N GLY A 608 -4.15 14.15 -0.92
CA GLY A 608 -5.57 14.10 -0.60
C GLY A 608 -6.24 15.46 -0.75
N VAL A 609 -7.57 15.45 -0.62
CA VAL A 609 -8.39 16.67 -0.67
C VAL A 609 -9.30 16.72 0.55
N VAL A 610 -9.38 17.86 1.20
CA VAL A 610 -10.49 18.17 2.10
C VAL A 610 -11.24 19.35 1.53
N ALA A 611 -12.51 19.17 1.19
CA ALA A 611 -13.38 20.29 0.84
C ALA A 611 -14.49 20.41 1.87
N GLN A 612 -14.64 21.59 2.44
CA GLN A 612 -15.88 21.96 3.12
C GLN A 612 -16.80 22.63 2.12
N ASN A 613 -18.08 22.81 2.43
CA ASN A 613 -18.96 23.68 1.65
C ASN A 613 -20.04 24.30 2.55
N ASP A 614 -19.86 24.15 3.87
CA ASP A 614 -20.82 24.56 4.88
C ASP A 614 -20.15 25.48 5.90
N ILE A 615 -20.43 25.44 7.20
CA ILE A 615 -20.03 26.53 8.11
C ILE A 615 -18.60 26.46 8.67
N GLY A 616 -17.94 25.30 8.75
CA GLY A 616 -16.70 25.20 9.52
C GLY A 616 -15.44 24.76 8.77
N ASP A 617 -14.49 24.19 9.52
CA ASP A 617 -13.09 24.09 9.14
C ASP A 617 -12.78 22.87 8.26
N CYS A 618 -11.84 22.99 7.31
CA CYS A 618 -11.36 21.81 6.60
C CYS A 618 -10.61 20.87 7.57
N VAL A 619 -9.65 21.42 8.32
CA VAL A 619 -8.90 20.70 9.35
C VAL A 619 -9.00 21.47 10.67
N PHE A 620 -9.50 20.80 11.70
CA PHE A 620 -9.59 21.32 13.06
C PHE A 620 -8.69 20.51 14.00
N ILE A 621 -7.86 21.20 14.79
CA ILE A 621 -6.95 20.59 15.78
C ILE A 621 -7.18 21.34 17.10
N ASP A 622 -7.82 20.71 18.09
CA ASP A 622 -8.25 21.39 19.32
C ASP A 622 -7.50 20.96 20.59
N SER A 623 -6.67 19.95 20.47
CA SER A 623 -5.99 19.35 21.60
C SER A 623 -4.80 18.51 21.15
N TYR A 624 -3.85 18.33 22.06
CA TYR A 624 -2.68 17.45 21.93
C TYR A 624 -1.59 17.94 20.98
N PHE A 625 -0.58 17.09 20.83
CA PHE A 625 0.69 17.45 20.26
C PHE A 625 1.17 16.54 19.16
N ASP A 626 2.12 17.06 18.38
CA ASP A 626 2.90 16.31 17.40
C ASP A 626 2.12 15.96 16.12
N HIS A 627 1.22 16.85 15.65
CA HIS A 627 0.39 16.62 14.45
C HIS A 627 1.11 16.99 13.15
N LYS A 628 0.79 16.26 12.07
CA LYS A 628 1.42 16.44 10.76
C LYS A 628 0.38 16.48 9.65
N VAL A 629 0.42 17.52 8.83
CA VAL A 629 -0.45 17.71 7.66
C VAL A 629 0.43 18.04 6.45
N PHE A 630 0.48 17.14 5.47
CA PHE A 630 1.43 17.18 4.34
C PHE A 630 0.84 16.80 3.00
N ASP A 631 1.11 17.58 1.95
CA ASP A 631 0.73 17.27 0.55
C ASP A 631 -0.79 17.23 0.27
N TRP A 632 -1.57 17.96 1.07
CA TRP A 632 -3.03 18.03 0.92
C TRP A 632 -3.51 19.30 0.24
N GLU A 633 -4.65 19.17 -0.41
CA GLU A 633 -5.42 20.29 -0.90
C GLU A 633 -6.62 20.59 0.00
N LEU A 634 -6.75 21.84 0.45
CA LEU A 634 -7.84 22.27 1.33
C LEU A 634 -8.71 23.28 0.58
N ARG A 635 -9.97 22.93 0.35
CA ARG A 635 -10.87 23.66 -0.54
C ARG A 635 -12.14 24.12 0.15
N GLU A 636 -12.73 25.19 -0.38
CA GLU A 636 -14.13 25.54 -0.14
C GLU A 636 -14.46 25.69 1.36
N MET A 637 -13.54 26.27 2.12
CA MET A 637 -13.71 26.50 3.56
C MET A 637 -15.05 27.18 3.85
N GLY A 638 -15.64 26.85 4.98
CA GLY A 638 -16.91 27.41 5.33
C GLY A 638 -16.90 28.92 5.58
N PRO A 639 -18.06 29.62 5.51
CA PRO A 639 -18.16 31.05 5.80
C PRO A 639 -17.64 31.48 7.17
N THR A 640 -17.58 30.56 8.13
CA THR A 640 -16.98 30.81 9.45
C THR A 640 -15.78 29.91 9.73
N GLY A 641 -15.39 29.09 8.75
CA GLY A 641 -14.31 28.12 8.85
C GLY A 641 -12.97 28.67 8.38
N ALA A 642 -11.94 27.86 8.62
CA ALA A 642 -10.59 27.99 8.14
C ALA A 642 -10.17 26.75 7.35
N ALA A 643 -9.08 26.84 6.59
CA ALA A 643 -8.48 25.64 6.00
C ALA A 643 -7.87 24.79 7.11
N ILE A 644 -7.13 25.43 8.02
CA ILE A 644 -6.60 24.78 9.22
C ILE A 644 -6.85 25.69 10.42
N ARG A 645 -7.59 25.19 11.41
CA ARG A 645 -7.76 25.85 12.70
C ARG A 645 -7.07 25.05 13.80
N LEU A 646 -6.14 25.70 14.50
CA LEU A 646 -5.53 25.22 15.73
C LEU A 646 -6.22 25.96 16.89
N ALA A 647 -6.81 25.24 17.83
CA ALA A 647 -7.53 25.82 18.95
C ALA A 647 -7.10 25.22 20.30
N GLY A 648 -7.17 26.01 21.37
CA GLY A 648 -6.94 25.52 22.73
C GLY A 648 -5.48 25.17 23.04
N ASN A 649 -5.20 23.91 23.41
CA ASN A 649 -3.87 23.47 23.84
C ASN A 649 -3.24 22.54 22.81
N VAL A 650 -2.49 23.13 21.87
CA VAL A 650 -1.91 22.45 20.72
C VAL A 650 -0.40 22.69 20.69
N ASN A 651 0.41 21.65 20.49
CA ASN A 651 1.85 21.87 20.33
C ASN A 651 2.51 20.95 19.30
N ASP A 652 3.65 21.41 18.76
CA ASP A 652 4.48 20.65 17.83
C ASP A 652 3.70 20.23 16.56
N VAL A 653 3.04 21.19 15.92
CA VAL A 653 2.27 20.94 14.68
C VAL A 653 3.10 21.30 13.47
N MET A 654 3.18 20.39 12.50
CA MET A 654 3.83 20.63 11.21
C MET A 654 2.79 20.63 10.09
N ILE A 655 2.72 21.74 9.36
CA ILE A 655 1.89 21.96 8.19
C ILE A 655 2.85 22.21 7.04
N SER A 656 2.87 21.37 6.00
CA SER A 656 3.79 21.60 4.89
C SER A 656 3.24 21.13 3.55
N ARG A 657 3.61 21.83 2.47
CA ARG A 657 3.20 21.48 1.10
C ARG A 657 1.68 21.39 0.96
N ILE A 658 0.96 22.26 1.65
CA ILE A 658 -0.49 22.36 1.56
C ILE A 658 -0.84 23.35 0.45
N HIS A 659 -1.72 22.97 -0.46
CA HIS A 659 -2.36 23.92 -1.37
C HIS A 659 -3.74 24.22 -0.82
N THR A 660 -4.01 25.48 -0.54
CA THR A 660 -5.35 25.89 -0.12
C THR A 660 -5.99 26.75 -1.17
N TRP A 661 -7.25 26.48 -1.45
CA TRP A 661 -8.01 27.24 -2.43
C TRP A 661 -9.42 27.49 -1.89
N ALA A 662 -9.76 28.74 -1.55
CA ALA A 662 -11.11 29.01 -1.05
C ALA A 662 -12.21 28.80 -2.10
N GLY A 663 -11.84 28.71 -3.38
CA GLY A 663 -12.76 28.50 -4.49
C GLY A 663 -13.53 29.76 -4.86
N ALA A 664 -13.77 29.97 -6.15
CA ALA A 664 -14.65 31.01 -6.67
C ALA A 664 -16.13 30.62 -6.56
N ASN A 665 -16.54 29.88 -5.51
CA ASN A 665 -17.86 29.23 -5.44
C ASN A 665 -19.05 30.21 -5.32
N GLY A 666 -18.85 31.50 -5.54
CA GLY A 666 -19.91 32.51 -5.47
C GLY A 666 -20.48 32.67 -4.05
N ILE A 667 -19.91 32.00 -3.06
CA ILE A 667 -20.26 32.17 -1.65
C ILE A 667 -19.52 33.44 -1.22
N GLY A 668 -20.15 34.60 -1.42
CA GLY A 668 -19.61 35.91 -1.08
C GLY A 668 -19.53 36.15 0.43
N LYS A 669 -18.80 35.30 1.16
CA LYS A 669 -18.63 35.43 2.61
C LYS A 669 -17.16 35.30 2.97
N PRO A 670 -16.68 36.14 3.90
CA PRO A 670 -15.29 36.14 4.32
C PRO A 670 -15.00 34.91 5.16
N ALA A 671 -14.23 33.95 4.63
CA ALA A 671 -13.65 32.90 5.45
C ALA A 671 -12.71 33.54 6.50
N GLN A 672 -12.67 33.00 7.72
CA GLN A 672 -12.00 33.68 8.86
C GLN A 672 -10.48 33.76 8.74
N GLY A 673 -9.92 32.89 7.89
CA GLY A 673 -8.53 32.91 7.48
C GLY A 673 -8.07 31.53 7.06
N LEU A 674 -6.89 31.45 6.48
CA LEU A 674 -6.39 30.18 5.99
C LEU A 674 -5.87 29.29 7.11
N VAL A 675 -4.99 29.86 7.93
CA VAL A 675 -4.53 29.22 9.17
C VAL A 675 -4.94 30.11 10.33
N VAL A 676 -5.82 29.57 11.17
CA VAL A 676 -6.29 30.24 12.38
C VAL A 676 -5.64 29.57 13.58
N LEU A 677 -4.94 30.36 14.39
CA LEU A 677 -4.39 29.94 15.68
C LEU A 677 -5.23 30.65 16.76
N ASP A 678 -6.26 29.98 17.25
CA ASP A 678 -7.12 30.49 18.33
C ASP A 678 -6.70 29.83 19.65
N ALA A 679 -5.70 30.39 20.30
CA ALA A 679 -5.27 29.87 21.59
C ALA A 679 -6.41 29.96 22.62
N GLY A 680 -7.37 30.87 22.46
CA GLY A 680 -8.35 31.18 23.50
C GLY A 680 -7.62 31.48 24.82
N THR A 681 -7.88 30.66 25.84
CA THR A 681 -7.18 30.67 27.13
C THR A 681 -6.10 29.58 27.27
N GLY A 682 -5.88 28.78 26.21
CA GLY A 682 -4.90 27.70 26.12
C GLY A 682 -3.57 28.12 25.49
N ASN A 683 -2.74 27.13 25.14
CA ASN A 683 -1.39 27.34 24.61
C ASN A 683 -1.19 26.69 23.24
N ILE A 684 -0.79 27.46 22.24
CA ILE A 684 -0.40 26.97 20.91
C ILE A 684 1.11 27.15 20.72
N HIS A 685 1.88 26.05 20.73
CA HIS A 685 3.34 26.10 20.71
C HIS A 685 3.98 25.34 19.52
N ASN A 686 5.15 25.81 19.06
CA ASN A 686 6.00 25.08 18.10
C ASN A 686 5.26 24.68 16.80
N VAL A 687 4.54 25.62 16.20
CA VAL A 687 3.84 25.39 14.92
C VAL A 687 4.78 25.73 13.78
N SER A 688 4.97 24.81 12.82
CA SER A 688 5.74 25.05 11.60
C SER A 688 4.84 25.00 10.38
N ILE A 689 4.88 26.04 9.55
CA ILE A 689 4.17 26.13 8.26
C ILE A 689 5.24 26.26 7.17
N THR A 690 5.28 25.36 6.19
CA THR A 690 6.41 25.29 5.25
C THR A 690 6.03 24.86 3.83
N ASP A 691 6.43 25.64 2.83
CA ASP A 691 6.22 25.35 1.40
C ASP A 691 4.74 25.20 1.01
N CYS A 692 3.84 25.95 1.64
CA CYS A 692 2.41 25.94 1.34
C CYS A 692 2.05 26.96 0.24
N ILE A 693 1.05 26.64 -0.58
CA ILE A 693 0.48 27.54 -1.59
C ILE A 693 -0.89 28.00 -1.08
N LEU A 694 -1.04 29.30 -0.88
CA LEU A 694 -2.22 29.93 -0.32
C LEU A 694 -2.90 30.74 -1.41
N GLU A 695 -4.11 30.35 -1.81
CA GLU A 695 -4.79 30.93 -2.98
C GLU A 695 -6.25 31.29 -2.72
N GLY A 696 -6.65 32.49 -3.16
CA GLY A 696 -8.05 32.89 -3.32
C GLY A 696 -8.82 33.08 -2.01
N VAL A 697 -8.15 33.46 -0.92
CA VAL A 697 -8.76 33.57 0.41
C VAL A 697 -9.45 34.92 0.58
N HIS A 698 -10.73 34.89 0.94
CA HIS A 698 -11.53 36.07 1.33
C HIS A 698 -11.35 36.36 2.83
N GLY A 699 -10.16 36.80 3.24
CA GLY A 699 -9.81 36.98 4.66
C GLY A 699 -8.30 37.07 4.90
N PRO A 700 -7.83 37.23 6.15
CA PRO A 700 -6.41 37.16 6.43
C PRO A 700 -5.88 35.75 6.20
N GLU A 701 -4.73 35.60 5.55
CA GLU A 701 -4.16 34.27 5.32
C GLU A 701 -3.70 33.63 6.64
N LEU A 702 -3.09 34.42 7.53
CA LEU A 702 -2.73 33.97 8.87
C LEU A 702 -3.48 34.79 9.91
N HIS A 703 -4.30 34.12 10.71
CA HIS A 703 -5.04 34.72 11.81
C HIS A 703 -4.52 34.19 13.15
N LEU A 704 -3.97 35.08 13.98
CA LEU A 704 -3.52 34.77 15.33
C LEU A 704 -4.49 35.38 16.34
N GLU A 705 -5.27 34.57 17.04
CA GLU A 705 -6.19 35.02 18.08
C GLU A 705 -5.74 34.51 19.45
N VAL A 706 -5.58 35.42 20.42
CA VAL A 706 -5.21 35.07 21.80
C VAL A 706 -6.04 35.86 22.80
N LYS A 707 -6.73 35.15 23.71
CA LYS A 707 -7.53 35.76 24.80
C LYS A 707 -6.71 35.83 26.09
N THR A 708 -7.26 36.46 27.14
CA THR A 708 -6.61 36.53 28.46
C THR A 708 -6.14 35.14 28.92
N GLY A 709 -4.85 35.00 29.22
CA GLY A 709 -4.25 33.75 29.70
C GLY A 709 -3.77 32.78 28.60
N GLY A 710 -4.12 33.04 27.33
CA GLY A 710 -3.64 32.25 26.22
C GLY A 710 -2.22 32.63 25.78
N THR A 711 -1.52 31.67 25.16
CA THR A 711 -0.18 31.91 24.59
C THR A 711 -0.04 31.28 23.21
N ILE A 712 0.45 32.03 22.23
CA ILE A 712 1.01 31.50 20.98
C ILE A 712 2.53 31.66 21.07
N ARG A 713 3.30 30.58 20.88
CA ARG A 713 4.77 30.62 20.94
C ARG A 713 5.43 29.75 19.88
N GLY A 714 6.55 30.21 19.31
CA GLY A 714 7.38 29.37 18.45
C GLY A 714 6.71 29.05 17.11
N LEU A 715 5.93 30.00 16.59
CA LEU A 715 5.33 29.92 15.26
C LEU A 715 6.41 30.18 14.22
N LYS A 716 6.66 29.20 13.35
CA LYS A 716 7.66 29.26 12.29
C LYS A 716 6.99 29.14 10.94
N TYR A 717 6.98 30.23 10.19
CA TYR A 717 6.55 30.29 8.82
C TYR A 717 7.80 30.25 7.94
N LEU A 718 8.16 29.06 7.44
CA LEU A 718 9.45 28.78 6.79
C LEU A 718 9.25 28.45 5.30
N GLY A 719 10.30 28.55 4.49
CA GLY A 719 10.30 28.02 3.11
C GLY A 719 9.63 28.91 2.07
N GLN A 720 9.23 28.32 0.94
CA GLN A 720 8.69 29.00 -0.25
C GLN A 720 7.16 29.07 -0.24
N ASN A 721 6.57 29.62 0.81
CA ASN A 721 5.12 29.77 0.82
C ASN A 721 4.68 30.80 -0.22
N THR A 722 3.71 30.46 -1.05
CA THR A 722 3.21 31.33 -2.11
C THR A 722 1.86 31.89 -1.74
N PHE A 723 1.68 33.21 -1.86
CA PHE A 723 0.43 33.91 -1.55
C PHE A 723 -0.16 34.47 -2.84
N ASN A 724 -1.27 33.90 -3.31
CA ASN A 724 -1.88 34.20 -4.61
C ASN A 724 -3.31 34.71 -4.43
N TYR A 725 -3.62 35.87 -5.03
CA TYR A 725 -4.97 36.43 -5.17
C TYR A 725 -5.74 36.67 -3.86
N ASP A 726 -5.71 37.91 -3.35
CA ASP A 726 -6.80 38.44 -2.53
C ASP A 726 -7.88 38.98 -3.49
N THR A 727 -9.02 38.31 -3.53
CA THR A 727 -10.17 38.70 -4.34
C THR A 727 -10.89 39.92 -3.77
N ASP A 728 -10.77 40.17 -2.46
CA ASP A 728 -11.47 41.26 -1.77
C ASP A 728 -10.61 42.49 -1.53
N GLY A 729 -9.27 42.35 -1.51
CA GLY A 729 -8.32 43.45 -1.32
C GLY A 729 -8.50 44.24 -0.02
N THR A 730 -9.24 43.70 0.95
CA THR A 730 -9.65 44.40 2.18
C THR A 730 -8.98 43.87 3.43
N PHE A 731 -8.30 42.73 3.35
CA PHE A 731 -7.73 42.07 4.51
C PHE A 731 -6.21 42.25 4.60
N PRO A 732 -5.63 42.13 5.81
CA PRO A 732 -4.20 42.05 5.99
C PRO A 732 -3.70 40.62 5.74
N LEU A 733 -2.43 40.46 5.34
CA LEU A 733 -1.81 39.14 5.17
C LEU A 733 -1.82 38.35 6.50
N VAL A 734 -1.35 39.01 7.56
CA VAL A 734 -1.36 38.49 8.93
C VAL A 734 -2.24 39.37 9.79
N ARG A 735 -3.25 38.78 10.42
CA ARG A 735 -4.08 39.44 11.42
C ARG A 735 -3.76 38.90 12.80
N VAL A 736 -3.58 39.81 13.75
CA VAL A 736 -3.36 39.49 15.15
C VAL A 736 -4.46 40.13 15.98
N VAL A 737 -5.21 39.29 16.68
CA VAL A 737 -6.35 39.68 17.50
C VAL A 737 -6.08 39.30 18.96
N GLY A 738 -5.97 40.31 19.81
CA GLY A 738 -5.85 40.19 21.24
C GLY A 738 -7.20 40.33 21.93
N ASP A 739 -7.22 40.06 23.23
CA ASP A 739 -8.44 40.22 24.02
C ASP A 739 -8.90 41.69 24.05
N SER A 740 -10.21 41.89 23.93
CA SER A 740 -10.86 43.20 24.12
C SER A 740 -11.01 43.57 25.60
N SER A 741 -10.80 42.64 26.52
CA SER A 741 -10.95 42.81 27.97
C SER A 741 -9.83 43.62 28.66
N GLY A 742 -8.74 43.94 27.95
CA GLY A 742 -7.63 44.77 28.46
C GLY A 742 -6.50 44.01 29.17
N VAL A 743 -6.62 42.70 29.40
CA VAL A 743 -5.53 41.83 29.88
C VAL A 743 -5.14 40.88 28.75
N GLY A 744 -4.22 41.31 27.91
CA GLY A 744 -3.92 40.57 26.67
C GLY A 744 -3.34 39.18 26.86
N GLY A 745 -3.46 38.33 25.83
CA GLY A 745 -2.68 37.11 25.70
C GLY A 745 -1.22 37.38 25.30
N ASN A 746 -0.43 36.30 25.16
CA ASN A 746 0.98 36.38 24.77
C ASN A 746 1.22 35.80 23.37
N ILE A 747 1.99 36.51 22.53
CA ILE A 747 2.41 36.02 21.21
C ILE A 747 3.92 36.19 21.08
N ASN A 748 4.66 35.10 21.18
CA ASN A 748 6.12 35.12 21.29
C ASN A 748 6.80 34.25 20.22
N GLU A 749 8.04 34.58 19.85
CA GLU A 749 8.88 33.76 18.97
C GLU A 749 8.19 33.43 17.63
N VAL A 750 7.70 34.47 16.94
CA VAL A 750 7.09 34.34 15.61
C VAL A 750 8.16 34.61 14.55
N ILE A 751 8.47 33.61 13.75
CA ILE A 751 9.52 33.67 12.74
C ILE A 751 8.90 33.51 11.36
N PHE A 752 9.03 34.52 10.51
CA PHE A 752 8.73 34.45 9.08
C PHE A 752 10.06 34.42 8.33
N SER A 753 10.40 33.31 7.66
CA SER A 753 11.65 33.20 6.90
C SER A 753 11.46 32.39 5.61
N GLY A 754 12.29 32.67 4.62
CA GLY A 754 12.21 32.03 3.29
C GLY A 754 11.81 32.97 2.17
N ASN A 755 11.76 32.43 0.95
CA ASN A 755 11.38 33.16 -0.26
C ASN A 755 9.88 32.99 -0.47
N SER A 756 9.07 33.68 0.32
CA SER A 756 7.64 33.76 0.01
C SER A 756 7.44 34.64 -1.21
N SER A 757 6.89 34.08 -2.27
CA SER A 757 6.41 34.86 -3.42
C SER A 757 4.98 35.28 -3.15
N ILE A 758 4.76 36.59 -3.12
CA ILE A 758 3.42 37.14 -3.31
C ILE A 758 3.22 37.14 -4.82
N GLY A 759 2.28 36.34 -5.32
CA GLY A 759 2.01 36.23 -6.74
C GLY A 759 1.75 37.61 -7.34
N ASP A 760 2.16 37.80 -8.60
CA ASP A 760 1.86 39.00 -9.37
C ASP A 760 0.33 39.13 -9.47
N ASN A 761 -0.28 39.89 -8.56
CA ASN A 761 -1.70 40.16 -8.62
C ASN A 761 -1.95 41.15 -9.75
N THR A 762 -2.16 40.64 -10.96
CA THR A 762 -2.53 41.43 -12.13
C THR A 762 -3.87 42.18 -11.93
N ALA A 763 -4.65 41.86 -10.90
CA ALA A 763 -5.94 42.49 -10.61
C ALA A 763 -5.86 43.73 -9.71
N GLY A 764 -4.68 44.17 -9.27
CA GLY A 764 -4.52 45.41 -8.50
C GLY A 764 -5.02 45.38 -7.04
N ASN A 765 -5.54 44.24 -6.58
CA ASN A 765 -5.93 44.05 -5.17
C ASN A 765 -4.70 43.66 -4.34
N VAL A 766 -4.08 44.65 -3.71
CA VAL A 766 -2.99 44.39 -2.76
C VAL A 766 -3.60 44.27 -1.37
N TRP A 767 -3.09 43.34 -0.56
CA TRP A 767 -3.37 43.25 0.88
C TRP A 767 -3.31 44.64 1.54
N THR A 768 -4.26 44.96 2.42
CA THR A 768 -4.36 46.31 3.04
C THR A 768 -3.18 46.61 3.96
N ALA A 769 -2.63 45.58 4.58
CA ALA A 769 -1.40 45.62 5.35
C ALA A 769 -0.72 44.26 5.33
N PHE A 770 0.59 44.21 5.58
CA PHE A 770 1.24 42.94 5.86
C PHE A 770 0.79 42.38 7.23
N LEU A 771 0.63 43.26 8.21
CA LEU A 771 0.33 42.90 9.59
C LEU A 771 -0.64 43.90 10.18
N ASP A 772 -1.75 43.39 10.70
CA ASP A 772 -2.77 44.16 11.43
C ASP A 772 -2.85 43.65 12.88
N TYR A 773 -2.90 44.58 13.82
CA TYR A 773 -3.04 44.29 15.24
C TYR A 773 -4.32 44.94 15.76
N SER A 774 -5.14 44.14 16.42
CA SER A 774 -6.31 44.61 17.16
C SER A 774 -6.33 44.00 18.56
N GLY A 775 -6.85 44.73 19.56
CA GLY A 775 -6.93 44.26 20.94
C GLY A 775 -5.69 44.55 21.80
N THR A 776 -5.71 44.04 23.04
CA THR A 776 -4.62 44.21 24.01
C THR A 776 -3.74 42.96 24.06
N PHE A 777 -2.43 43.11 24.21
CA PHE A 777 -1.46 42.02 24.34
C PHE A 777 -0.58 42.23 25.58
N GLN A 778 -0.27 41.16 26.31
CA GLN A 778 0.64 41.23 27.48
C GLN A 778 2.10 41.32 27.05
N SER A 779 2.49 40.53 26.05
CA SER A 779 3.83 40.59 25.46
C SER A 779 3.81 40.12 24.01
N THR A 780 4.59 40.80 23.18
CA THR A 780 4.93 40.38 21.81
C THR A 780 6.46 40.37 21.68
N SER A 781 7.11 39.31 22.19
CA SER A 781 8.58 39.22 22.18
C SER A 781 9.09 38.39 20.99
N ALA A 782 10.18 38.86 20.37
CA ALA A 782 10.94 38.21 19.30
C ALA A 782 10.13 37.82 18.04
N TRP A 783 9.81 38.82 17.21
CA TRP A 783 9.37 38.57 15.83
C TRP A 783 10.57 38.70 14.90
N GLU A 784 10.84 37.66 14.11
CA GLU A 784 11.92 37.66 13.14
C GLU A 784 11.33 37.59 11.73
N PHE A 785 11.73 38.54 10.88
CA PHE A 785 11.33 38.56 9.47
C PHE A 785 12.56 38.41 8.59
N GLY A 786 12.54 37.39 7.73
CA GLY A 786 13.58 37.11 6.78
C GLY A 786 13.76 38.24 5.76
N PRO A 787 14.93 38.32 5.10
CA PRO A 787 15.29 39.42 4.21
C PRO A 787 14.35 39.61 3.00
N ASN A 788 13.59 38.57 2.61
CA ASN A 788 12.68 38.64 1.47
C ASN A 788 11.27 39.12 1.83
N VAL A 789 10.82 38.89 3.08
CA VAL A 789 9.54 39.42 3.59
C VAL A 789 9.59 40.95 3.71
N THR A 790 10.75 41.47 4.09
CA THR A 790 10.98 42.90 4.34
C THR A 790 10.92 43.78 3.09
N ARG A 791 11.06 43.22 1.88
CA ARG A 791 10.92 43.97 0.62
C ARG A 791 9.48 44.47 0.39
N TYR A 792 8.48 43.75 0.91
CA TYR A 792 7.07 44.11 0.79
C TYR A 792 6.57 44.97 1.97
N MET A 793 7.07 44.74 3.18
CA MET A 793 6.70 45.52 4.38
C MET A 793 6.99 47.02 4.30
N ALA A 794 7.96 47.44 3.47
CA ALA A 794 8.43 48.83 3.39
C ALA A 794 7.37 49.85 2.95
N THR A 795 6.16 49.42 2.57
CA THR A 795 5.10 50.29 2.05
C THR A 795 3.84 50.39 2.92
N HIS A 796 3.49 49.41 3.78
CA HIS A 796 2.15 49.35 4.41
C HIS A 796 2.13 48.67 5.80
N VAL A 797 2.59 49.37 6.85
CA VAL A 797 2.30 49.01 8.26
C VAL A 797 1.32 50.05 8.81
N LEU A 798 0.08 49.65 9.10
CA LEU A 798 -0.96 50.51 9.67
C LEU A 798 -1.19 50.12 11.13
N GLY A 799 -0.99 51.07 12.05
CA GLY A 799 -1.19 50.89 13.49
C GLY A 799 0.03 51.22 14.34
N THR A 800 -0.18 51.79 15.53
CA THR A 800 0.87 52.02 16.54
C THR A 800 0.94 50.82 17.49
N PRO A 801 1.89 49.87 17.33
CA PRO A 801 2.07 48.79 18.29
C PRO A 801 2.60 49.34 19.63
N PRO A 802 2.25 48.74 20.79
CA PRO A 802 2.75 49.16 22.11
C PRO A 802 4.27 49.00 22.29
N GLN A 803 4.89 48.11 21.51
CA GLN A 803 6.33 47.86 21.42
C GLN A 803 6.59 47.39 19.98
N LEU A 804 7.41 48.10 19.19
CA LEU A 804 7.77 47.60 17.86
C LEU A 804 8.59 46.30 18.02
N PRO A 805 8.31 45.25 17.20
CA PRO A 805 9.11 44.03 17.23
C PRO A 805 10.59 44.34 16.96
N TYR A 806 11.48 43.70 17.73
CA TYR A 806 12.92 43.80 17.55
C TYR A 806 13.34 43.00 16.30
N PHE A 807 13.60 43.69 15.19
CA PHE A 807 14.09 43.06 13.96
C PHE A 807 15.61 42.83 14.05
N SER A 808 16.03 41.57 14.20
CA SER A 808 17.43 41.16 14.18
C SER A 808 17.88 40.83 12.74
N GLY A 809 18.52 41.80 12.07
CA GLY A 809 19.15 41.56 10.76
C GLY A 809 19.55 42.84 10.06
N SER A 810 20.80 42.91 9.57
CA SER A 810 21.32 44.03 8.78
C SER A 810 20.71 44.05 7.37
N ASN A 811 19.44 44.47 7.27
CA ASN A 811 18.78 44.75 6.00
C ASN A 811 18.77 46.28 5.75
N PRO A 812 19.49 46.81 4.74
CA PRO A 812 19.57 48.24 4.47
C PRO A 812 18.23 48.89 4.08
N VAL A 813 17.25 48.11 3.60
CA VAL A 813 15.88 48.60 3.33
C VAL A 813 15.10 48.80 4.63
N LEU A 814 15.33 47.95 5.63
CA LEU A 814 14.76 48.08 6.96
C LEU A 814 15.45 49.18 7.76
N GLU A 815 16.73 49.42 7.52
CA GLU A 815 17.46 50.58 8.05
C GLU A 815 16.84 51.91 7.55
N ALA A 816 16.27 51.93 6.34
CA ALA A 816 15.52 53.07 5.82
C ALA A 816 14.10 53.18 6.42
N ALA A 817 13.42 52.07 6.74
CA ALA A 817 12.11 52.07 7.40
C ALA A 817 12.21 52.37 8.91
N THR A 818 13.23 51.86 9.60
CA THR A 818 13.55 52.22 10.99
C THR A 818 14.04 53.67 11.09
N ARG A 819 14.65 54.26 10.04
CA ARG A 819 14.85 55.71 9.96
C ARG A 819 13.55 56.53 9.96
N ARG A 820 12.41 55.97 9.51
CA ARG A 820 11.09 56.61 9.71
C ARG A 820 10.59 56.51 11.15
N TYR A 821 10.99 55.51 11.93
CA TYR A 821 10.71 55.44 13.38
C TYR A 821 11.76 56.13 14.24
N ALA A 822 12.89 56.52 13.64
CA ALA A 822 13.90 57.35 14.28
C ALA A 822 13.48 58.82 14.33
N ARG A 823 12.39 59.24 13.67
CA ARG A 823 11.88 60.62 13.69
C ARG A 823 10.34 60.62 13.73
N TRP A 824 9.76 61.28 14.72
CA TRP A 824 8.32 61.53 14.84
C TRP A 824 8.05 63.03 14.72
N GLU A 825 6.93 63.41 14.13
CA GLU A 825 6.49 64.80 14.08
C GLU A 825 4.97 64.90 14.19
N GLY A 826 4.49 66.05 14.65
CA GLY A 826 3.06 66.26 14.84
C GLY A 826 2.72 67.70 15.21
N ARG A 827 1.42 67.96 15.32
CA ARG A 827 0.87 69.20 15.85
C ARG A 827 -0.05 68.88 17.00
N VAL A 828 0.20 69.48 18.17
CA VAL A 828 -0.68 69.34 19.34
C VAL A 828 -1.30 70.69 19.67
N ALA A 829 -2.57 70.70 20.07
CA ALA A 829 -3.26 71.87 20.59
C ALA A 829 -3.68 71.60 22.04
N GLN A 830 -3.26 72.46 22.97
CA GLN A 830 -3.53 72.33 24.40
C GLN A 830 -4.18 73.60 24.94
N ASN A 831 -4.89 73.45 26.06
CA ASN A 831 -5.51 74.57 26.74
C ASN A 831 -4.41 75.40 27.43
N GLY A 832 -4.41 76.72 27.21
CA GLY A 832 -3.49 77.63 27.91
C GLY A 832 -3.82 77.80 29.40
N GLY A 833 -3.13 78.71 30.07
CA GLY A 833 -3.26 78.96 31.51
C GLY A 833 -2.17 78.32 32.38
N GLY A 834 -1.41 77.37 31.83
CA GLY A 834 -0.22 76.78 32.45
C GLY A 834 1.10 77.31 31.88
N THR A 835 2.20 76.99 32.55
CA THR A 835 3.58 77.22 32.07
C THR A 835 4.19 76.00 31.38
N THR A 836 3.62 74.81 31.58
CA THR A 836 4.17 73.53 31.10
C THR A 836 3.17 72.77 30.26
N PHE A 837 3.61 72.30 29.10
CA PHE A 837 2.81 71.54 28.14
C PHE A 837 3.54 70.25 27.77
N THR A 838 2.85 69.12 27.89
CA THR A 838 3.44 67.79 27.68
C THR A 838 2.92 67.20 26.38
N ILE A 839 3.82 66.73 25.53
CA ILE A 839 3.52 66.14 24.23
C ILE A 839 3.98 64.68 24.27
N PRO A 840 3.07 63.70 24.33
CA PRO A 840 3.46 62.30 24.25
C PRO A 840 4.04 62.01 22.86
N HIS A 841 5.16 61.28 22.83
CA HIS A 841 5.77 60.81 21.59
C HIS A 841 5.90 59.29 21.59
N SER A 842 6.04 58.69 20.41
CA SER A 842 6.09 57.24 20.23
C SER A 842 7.50 56.70 19.95
N LEU A 843 8.55 57.46 20.34
CA LEU A 843 9.94 57.00 20.26
C LEU A 843 10.25 55.98 21.37
N SER A 844 11.13 55.01 21.08
CA SER A 844 11.48 53.91 22.00
C SER A 844 12.43 54.29 23.14
N ARG A 845 12.97 55.51 23.12
CA ARG A 845 13.84 56.10 24.15
C ARG A 845 13.75 57.62 24.06
N ALA A 846 14.36 58.31 25.03
CA ALA A 846 14.43 59.76 25.00
C ALA A 846 15.05 60.26 23.67
N PRO A 847 14.39 61.18 22.95
CA PRO A 847 14.91 61.74 21.72
C PRO A 847 16.26 62.44 21.94
N ARG A 848 17.17 62.30 20.96
CA ARG A 848 18.45 63.03 20.91
C ARG A 848 18.28 64.43 20.32
N THR A 849 17.27 64.61 19.48
CA THR A 849 16.97 65.89 18.85
C THR A 849 15.48 66.13 18.96
N VAL A 850 15.08 67.30 19.46
CA VAL A 850 13.69 67.74 19.53
C VAL A 850 13.63 69.16 18.98
N THR A 851 12.73 69.37 18.02
CA THR A 851 12.39 70.68 17.47
C THR A 851 10.94 70.96 17.82
N VAL A 852 10.68 72.09 18.47
CA VAL A 852 9.32 72.57 18.73
C VAL A 852 9.20 73.96 18.10
N THR A 853 8.10 74.21 17.40
CA THR A 853 7.80 75.49 16.76
C THR A 853 6.38 75.90 17.11
N PRO A 854 6.15 77.16 17.55
CA PRO A 854 4.81 77.68 17.78
C PRO A 854 3.90 77.49 16.55
N GLY A 855 2.77 76.84 16.76
CA GLY A 855 1.71 76.64 15.77
C GLY A 855 0.52 77.58 15.94
N SER A 856 0.58 78.51 16.90
CA SER A 856 -0.39 79.59 17.16
C SER A 856 0.29 80.81 17.78
N ALA A 857 -0.37 81.98 17.71
CA ALA A 857 0.10 83.21 18.35
C ALA A 857 0.21 83.05 19.88
N ASP A 858 -0.73 82.33 20.48
CA ASP A 858 -0.72 82.01 21.91
C ASP A 858 0.36 81.01 22.30
N ALA A 859 1.13 80.44 21.37
CA ALA A 859 2.33 79.64 21.65
C ALA A 859 3.64 80.39 21.35
N ALA A 860 3.61 81.62 20.82
CA ALA A 860 4.77 82.28 20.22
C ALA A 860 5.78 82.90 21.20
N ALA A 861 5.71 82.61 22.50
CA ALA A 861 6.67 83.10 23.49
C ALA A 861 7.88 82.17 23.64
N ASP A 862 8.93 82.68 24.29
CA ASP A 862 10.12 81.89 24.58
C ASP A 862 9.79 80.71 25.52
N PHE A 863 10.31 79.53 25.16
CA PHE A 863 10.21 78.30 25.93
C PHE A 863 11.53 77.53 25.86
N TYR A 864 11.71 76.57 26.76
CA TYR A 864 12.71 75.52 26.63
C TYR A 864 12.04 74.15 26.57
N VAL A 865 12.77 73.17 26.04
CA VAL A 865 12.25 71.82 25.79
C VAL A 865 13.11 70.80 26.52
N THR A 866 12.46 69.90 27.25
CA THR A 866 13.07 68.66 27.76
C THR A 866 12.33 67.47 27.19
N SER A 867 12.95 66.29 27.22
CA SER A 867 12.28 65.06 26.79
C SER A 867 12.76 63.86 27.59
N ASP A 868 11.85 62.94 27.87
CA ASP A 868 12.14 61.63 28.45
C ASP A 868 11.74 60.52 27.46
N ALA A 869 11.67 59.27 27.93
CA ALA A 869 11.32 58.14 27.06
C ALA A 869 9.86 58.18 26.54
N THR A 870 9.01 59.03 27.09
CA THR A 870 7.57 59.04 26.84
C THR A 870 7.08 60.40 26.32
N ASN A 871 7.66 61.50 26.79
CA ASN A 871 7.13 62.84 26.60
C ASN A 871 8.19 63.86 26.19
N ILE A 872 7.79 64.79 25.32
CA ILE A 872 8.43 66.10 25.16
C ILE A 872 7.71 67.09 26.07
N THR A 873 8.45 67.81 26.91
CA THR A 873 7.92 68.83 27.82
C THR A 873 8.38 70.21 27.37
N VAL A 874 7.43 71.10 27.12
CA VAL A 874 7.65 72.48 26.71
C VAL A 874 7.31 73.40 27.87
N THR A 875 8.29 74.17 28.35
CA THR A 875 8.12 75.06 29.50
C THR A 875 8.38 76.52 29.13
N TYR A 876 7.39 77.36 29.38
CA TYR A 876 7.43 78.81 29.20
C TYR A 876 7.78 79.52 30.50
N ALA A 877 8.42 80.69 30.39
CA ALA A 877 8.75 81.52 31.56
C ALA A 877 7.52 82.12 32.27
N ALA A 878 6.39 82.25 31.56
CA ALA A 878 5.13 82.75 32.09
C ALA A 878 3.95 81.94 31.56
N ALA A 879 2.85 81.90 32.33
CA ALA A 879 1.64 81.19 31.95
C ALA A 879 1.11 81.72 30.61
N ARG A 880 0.75 80.81 29.70
CA ARG A 880 0.16 81.18 28.41
C ARG A 880 -1.28 81.67 28.60
N PRO A 881 -1.81 82.54 27.71
CA PRO A 881 -3.19 83.01 27.81
C PRO A 881 -4.17 81.86 27.98
N ALA A 882 -5.08 81.95 28.95
CA ALA A 882 -6.09 80.92 29.15
C ALA A 882 -7.03 80.86 27.94
N GLY A 883 -7.24 79.66 27.41
CA GLY A 883 -8.07 79.41 26.24
C GLY A 883 -8.15 77.91 25.96
N VAL A 884 -9.16 77.49 25.19
CA VAL A 884 -9.31 76.07 24.83
C VAL A 884 -8.55 75.80 23.53
N GLY A 885 -7.59 74.88 23.55
CA GLY A 885 -6.78 74.50 22.38
C GLY A 885 -5.98 75.64 21.75
N ASN A 886 -5.77 76.75 22.46
CA ASN A 886 -5.19 77.96 21.90
C ASN A 886 -3.65 77.91 21.84
N VAL A 887 -3.00 77.10 22.68
CA VAL A 887 -1.56 76.83 22.59
C VAL A 887 -1.33 75.67 21.62
N ALA A 888 -0.99 75.98 20.37
CA ALA A 888 -0.68 74.98 19.37
C ALA A 888 0.84 74.90 19.14
N LEU A 889 1.38 73.68 19.10
CA LEU A 889 2.79 73.40 18.96
C LEU A 889 3.00 72.39 17.83
N ASN A 890 3.78 72.78 16.82
CA ASN A 890 4.34 71.85 15.85
C ASN A 890 5.62 71.28 16.45
N TRP A 891 5.82 69.98 16.38
CA TRP A 891 6.99 69.34 16.98
C TRP A 891 7.55 68.26 16.05
N SER A 892 8.85 68.03 16.14
CA SER A 892 9.50 66.84 15.60
C SER A 892 10.59 66.35 16.55
N ALA A 893 10.75 65.05 16.72
CA ALA A 893 11.72 64.45 17.62
C ALA A 893 12.38 63.22 16.99
N SER A 894 13.68 63.02 17.20
CA SER A 894 14.43 61.89 16.66
C SER A 894 15.47 61.31 17.63
N ILE A 895 15.75 59.99 17.49
CA ILE A 895 16.67 59.22 18.37
C ILE A 895 18.06 58.95 17.81
#